data_AF-A0AAW5PLM6-F1
#
_entry.id   AF-A0AAW5PLM6-F1
#
_cell.length_a   1.000
_cell.length_b   1.000
_cell.length_c   1.000
_cell.angle_alpha   90.00
_cell.angle_beta   90.00
_cell.angle_gamma   90.00
#
_symmetry.space_group_name_H-M   'P 1'
#
loop_
_entity.id
_entity.type
_entity.pdbx_description
1 polymer ?
#
loop_
_entity_poly.entity_id
_entity_poly.type
_entity_poly.pdbx_seq_one_letter_code
_entity_poly.pdbx_strand_id
1 'polypeptide(L)'
;MTLVTAPDCFSTYNSPAVCDQVRATLRSPKNAPIRLLTLLEAYLELTGQQLHAQNRNTPPWESAARGFIGALHSRTFAELSATKRYNYSRLFLSAISVLNPQFTPPLVRLTKAIPASTQALAEAFENTTLDGDRRIFWAGWTISNRRGKPSYLELHAVHERYGTEFCTRLHKALQQWYLQTLLDGPIGIKSLVSHLSKQPLAVGADHFQDPVWMTHFTRDLFVSFFKESHANSNAMRVAKRQWAELARTLERHVLGIIWSTPDTPIPIPPAPRVPERLLRVKKSKDGCEYKSKLLTDIPLSIRDREAKQAIYDRFKRDIYAVECWAKERCERALKGQQLRESITADMRADPQPRILDRLPKNFTHREAIEATAERFEARAMPLVCAPNSKVVSGKLASDALGIATPMDLLAYSALLILSHPAITPAFLQELEIVDAHERPLGVIDIDGSTYLVGMKRRRGSNLAEQRIRLNEKTEQIVQGIIQVTSTQRAILKAEGNDHWRRLLLQCTSPHRPVSVFNAVKHANYLTPRLAQEFRLHCESDEHAMQLATRFSLSSLRSSAGTLVYLETGSPHAMSRALGHDAYSPRLLDHYLPRVMREFFEERWIRTVQTSVICQALVGSDLQLPASGFKTVQELEEFMRLHAFEMAQHQAEAVDNITNVSGISETAGKILFNVEQQVVATLISLQLAVDASPDSFCDRAHWWANLYRKIRPELEDRTDLAPILAKALAMADPAIVKGIAYA
;
A
#
# COMPACT_ATOMS: atom_id res chain seq x y z
N MET A 1 -24.93 -19.80 -26.14
CA MET A 1 -24.80 -19.26 -24.76
C MET A 1 -24.12 -20.32 -23.92
N THR A 2 -23.05 -19.98 -23.20
CA THR A 2 -22.29 -20.92 -22.36
C THR A 2 -23.16 -21.43 -21.21
N LEU A 3 -23.18 -22.74 -20.95
CA LEU A 3 -24.03 -23.38 -19.93
C LEU A 3 -23.46 -23.22 -18.53
N VAL A 4 -22.16 -23.50 -18.35
CA VAL A 4 -21.46 -23.37 -17.07
C VAL A 4 -20.53 -22.17 -17.11
N THR A 5 -21.03 -21.02 -16.67
CA THR A 5 -20.31 -19.74 -16.71
C THR A 5 -19.45 -19.49 -15.48
N ALA A 6 -19.85 -19.99 -14.32
CA ALA A 6 -19.23 -19.66 -13.03
C ALA A 6 -19.01 -20.90 -12.15
N PRO A 7 -18.12 -21.84 -12.53
CA PRO A 7 -17.89 -23.06 -11.74
C PRO A 7 -17.36 -22.76 -10.32
N ASP A 8 -16.72 -21.61 -10.12
CA ASP A 8 -16.19 -21.21 -8.82
C ASP A 8 -17.31 -20.96 -7.77
N CYS A 9 -18.57 -20.78 -8.19
CA CYS A 9 -19.74 -20.73 -7.28
C CYS A 9 -20.06 -22.06 -6.57
N PHE A 10 -19.49 -23.16 -7.05
CA PHE A 10 -19.82 -24.52 -6.62
C PHE A 10 -18.63 -25.22 -5.96
N SER A 11 -17.68 -24.46 -5.42
CA SER A 11 -16.42 -24.99 -4.87
C SER A 11 -16.63 -26.01 -3.73
N THR A 12 -17.74 -25.88 -2.98
CA THR A 12 -18.14 -26.77 -1.89
C THR A 12 -19.35 -27.64 -2.23
N TYR A 13 -19.88 -27.56 -3.45
CA TYR A 13 -20.99 -28.39 -3.89
C TYR A 13 -20.52 -29.83 -4.11
N ASN A 14 -21.35 -30.80 -3.76
CA ASN A 14 -21.09 -32.21 -4.04
C ASN A 14 -22.37 -32.82 -4.64
N SER A 15 -22.38 -33.03 -5.96
CA SER A 15 -23.54 -33.57 -6.65
C SER A 15 -23.77 -35.07 -6.32
N PRO A 16 -25.01 -35.51 -6.05
CA PRO A 16 -25.29 -36.94 -5.89
C PRO A 16 -25.02 -37.77 -7.16
N ALA A 17 -24.88 -37.12 -8.32
CA ALA A 17 -24.57 -37.78 -9.59
C ALA A 17 -23.14 -38.35 -9.65
N VAL A 18 -22.26 -37.93 -8.75
CA VAL A 18 -20.88 -38.43 -8.62
C VAL A 18 -20.72 -39.10 -7.25
N CYS A 19 -20.20 -40.33 -7.20
CA CYS A 19 -19.94 -41.01 -5.93
C CYS A 19 -18.56 -40.64 -5.34
N ASP A 20 -18.37 -40.85 -4.04
CA ASP A 20 -17.14 -40.45 -3.33
C ASP A 20 -15.88 -41.16 -3.84
N GLN A 21 -16.03 -42.39 -4.35
CA GLN A 21 -14.91 -43.10 -4.98
C GLN A 21 -14.41 -42.37 -6.22
N VAL A 22 -15.32 -41.87 -7.08
CA VAL A 22 -14.97 -41.07 -8.26
C VAL A 22 -14.33 -39.75 -7.84
N ARG A 23 -14.88 -39.07 -6.82
CA ARG A 23 -14.28 -37.85 -6.25
C ARG A 23 -12.86 -38.10 -5.75
N ALA A 24 -12.65 -39.18 -5.00
CA ALA A 24 -11.36 -39.53 -4.43
C ALA A 24 -10.33 -39.83 -5.54
N THR A 25 -10.71 -40.58 -6.56
CA THR A 25 -9.82 -40.87 -7.70
C THR A 25 -9.48 -39.62 -8.49
N LEU A 26 -10.43 -38.70 -8.68
CA LEU A 26 -10.17 -37.42 -9.33
C LEU A 26 -9.32 -36.49 -8.45
N ARG A 27 -9.38 -36.58 -7.11
CA ARG A 27 -8.54 -35.79 -6.18
C ARG A 27 -7.17 -36.40 -5.90
N SER A 28 -6.97 -37.69 -6.16
CA SER A 28 -5.72 -38.44 -5.93
C SER A 28 -4.50 -37.91 -6.68
N PRO A 29 -4.59 -37.44 -7.94
CA PRO A 29 -3.51 -36.67 -8.54
C PRO A 29 -3.36 -35.37 -7.76
N LYS A 30 -2.18 -35.14 -7.16
CA LYS A 30 -1.82 -33.91 -6.38
C LYS A 30 -2.11 -32.56 -7.09
N ASN A 31 -2.56 -32.58 -8.34
CA ASN A 31 -2.79 -31.43 -9.21
C ASN A 31 -4.16 -31.39 -9.89
N ALA A 32 -5.12 -32.26 -9.54
CA ALA A 32 -6.43 -32.20 -10.18
C ALA A 32 -7.19 -30.92 -9.74
N PRO A 33 -7.60 -30.04 -10.66
CA PRO A 33 -8.27 -28.80 -10.29
C PRO A 33 -9.68 -29.09 -9.77
N ILE A 34 -10.07 -28.47 -8.66
CA ILE A 34 -11.45 -28.47 -8.13
C ILE A 34 -12.47 -28.20 -9.25
N ARG A 35 -12.14 -27.27 -10.15
CA ARG A 35 -12.94 -26.90 -11.33
C ARG A 35 -13.25 -28.07 -12.28
N LEU A 36 -12.37 -29.08 -12.40
CA LEU A 36 -12.65 -30.26 -13.24
C LEU A 36 -13.79 -31.09 -12.66
N LEU A 37 -13.76 -31.32 -11.35
CA LEU A 37 -14.80 -32.06 -10.64
C LEU A 37 -16.14 -31.32 -10.76
N THR A 38 -16.15 -30.01 -10.53
CA THR A 38 -17.35 -29.17 -10.69
C THR A 38 -17.95 -29.27 -12.10
N LEU A 39 -17.11 -29.26 -13.14
CA LEU A 39 -17.58 -29.44 -14.51
C LEU A 39 -18.17 -30.84 -14.75
N LEU A 40 -17.61 -31.89 -14.15
CA LEU A 40 -18.17 -33.23 -14.24
C LEU A 40 -19.55 -33.29 -13.57
N GLU A 41 -19.66 -32.73 -12.37
CA GLU A 41 -20.93 -32.66 -11.64
C GLU A 41 -21.99 -31.89 -12.43
N ALA A 42 -21.63 -30.77 -13.05
CA ALA A 42 -22.52 -30.00 -13.90
C ALA A 42 -22.98 -30.78 -15.13
N TYR A 43 -22.06 -31.45 -15.84
CA TYR A 43 -22.40 -32.25 -17.01
C TYR A 43 -23.42 -33.35 -16.67
N LEU A 44 -23.17 -34.08 -15.58
CA LEU A 44 -24.01 -35.20 -15.19
C LEU A 44 -25.41 -34.76 -14.80
N GLU A 45 -25.55 -33.67 -14.03
CA GLU A 45 -26.86 -33.15 -13.66
C GLU A 45 -27.61 -32.53 -14.84
N LEU A 46 -26.91 -31.82 -15.74
CA LEU A 46 -27.55 -31.24 -16.92
C LEU A 46 -28.07 -32.31 -17.87
N THR A 47 -27.43 -33.49 -17.92
CA THR A 47 -27.81 -34.59 -18.80
C THR A 47 -28.65 -35.67 -18.11
N GLY A 48 -28.95 -35.52 -16.81
CA GLY A 48 -29.67 -36.53 -16.02
C GLY A 48 -28.91 -37.85 -15.86
N GLN A 49 -27.58 -37.84 -16.00
CA GLN A 49 -26.72 -39.02 -15.95
C GLN A 49 -26.03 -39.15 -14.59
N GLN A 50 -25.48 -40.34 -14.30
CA GLN A 50 -24.75 -40.60 -13.06
C GLN A 50 -23.47 -41.40 -13.34
N LEU A 51 -22.44 -41.13 -12.55
CA LEU A 51 -21.14 -41.81 -12.63
C LEU A 51 -20.82 -42.42 -11.27
N HIS A 52 -21.36 -43.61 -11.03
CA HIS A 52 -21.16 -44.39 -9.80
C HIS A 52 -20.27 -45.60 -10.07
N ALA A 53 -19.30 -45.86 -9.19
CA ALA A 53 -18.30 -46.93 -9.37
C ALA A 53 -18.90 -48.35 -9.40
N GLN A 54 -20.09 -48.54 -8.82
CA GLN A 54 -20.83 -49.81 -8.83
C GLN A 54 -21.33 -50.16 -10.25
N ASN A 55 -21.64 -49.14 -11.06
CA ASN A 55 -22.22 -49.31 -12.40
C ASN A 55 -21.18 -49.20 -13.51
N ARG A 56 -19.88 -49.30 -13.17
CA ARG A 56 -18.76 -49.00 -14.09
C ARG A 56 -18.71 -49.83 -15.37
N ASN A 57 -19.32 -51.03 -15.37
CA ASN A 57 -19.35 -51.94 -16.51
C ASN A 57 -20.66 -51.85 -17.31
N THR A 58 -21.47 -50.82 -17.09
CA THR A 58 -22.77 -50.67 -17.76
C THR A 58 -22.67 -49.69 -18.95
N PRO A 59 -23.45 -49.90 -20.04
CA PRO A 59 -23.46 -48.97 -21.16
C PRO A 59 -23.81 -47.51 -20.80
N PRO A 60 -24.75 -47.22 -19.88
CA PRO A 60 -25.01 -45.85 -19.44
C PRO A 60 -23.80 -45.17 -18.79
N TRP A 61 -23.01 -45.92 -18.01
CA TRP A 61 -21.80 -45.39 -17.39
C TRP A 61 -20.73 -45.05 -18.43
N GLU A 62 -20.51 -45.94 -19.41
CA GLU A 62 -19.56 -45.70 -20.49
C GLU A 62 -19.98 -44.50 -21.35
N SER A 63 -21.28 -44.41 -21.67
CA SER A 63 -21.87 -43.27 -22.37
C SER A 63 -21.65 -41.96 -21.60
N ALA A 64 -21.85 -41.96 -20.28
CA ALA A 64 -21.62 -40.77 -19.45
C ALA A 64 -20.15 -40.35 -19.40
N ALA A 65 -19.22 -41.30 -19.28
CA ALA A 65 -17.80 -41.03 -19.28
C ALA A 65 -17.31 -40.47 -20.65
N ARG A 66 -17.79 -41.04 -21.77
CA ARG A 66 -17.47 -40.54 -23.12
C ARG A 66 -18.14 -39.19 -23.39
N GLY A 67 -19.39 -39.02 -22.99
CA GLY A 67 -20.15 -37.80 -23.16
C GLY A 67 -19.55 -36.61 -22.42
N PHE A 68 -18.95 -36.82 -21.24
CA PHE A 68 -18.22 -35.76 -20.54
C PHE A 68 -17.01 -35.25 -21.33
N ILE A 69 -16.29 -36.12 -22.05
CA ILE A 69 -15.24 -35.69 -22.98
C ILE A 69 -15.85 -34.84 -24.10
N GLY A 70 -16.99 -35.24 -24.66
CA GLY A 70 -17.75 -34.42 -25.61
C GLY A 70 -18.07 -33.03 -25.05
N ALA A 71 -18.62 -32.95 -23.84
CA ALA A 71 -18.95 -31.70 -23.17
C ALA A 71 -17.71 -30.80 -22.96
N LEU A 72 -16.57 -31.35 -22.55
CA LEU A 72 -15.32 -30.60 -22.40
C LEU A 72 -14.81 -30.00 -23.73
N HIS A 73 -15.16 -30.58 -24.88
CA HIS A 73 -14.79 -30.10 -26.21
C HIS A 73 -15.90 -29.33 -26.93
N SER A 74 -17.11 -29.31 -26.37
CA SER A 74 -18.23 -28.49 -26.85
C SER A 74 -17.97 -26.99 -26.75
N ARG A 75 -18.56 -26.23 -27.67
CA ARG A 75 -18.51 -24.75 -27.66
C ARG A 75 -19.52 -24.15 -26.68
N THR A 76 -20.55 -24.90 -26.30
CA THR A 76 -21.66 -24.40 -25.47
C THR A 76 -21.54 -24.78 -24.01
N PHE A 77 -20.78 -25.82 -23.66
CA PHE A 77 -20.70 -26.29 -22.27
C PHE A 77 -20.00 -25.32 -21.32
N ALA A 78 -18.71 -25.05 -21.54
CA ALA A 78 -17.89 -24.21 -20.69
C ALA A 78 -16.78 -23.50 -21.49
N GLU A 79 -16.44 -22.27 -21.08
CA GLU A 79 -15.36 -21.50 -21.71
C GLU A 79 -13.98 -22.01 -21.26
N LEU A 80 -13.37 -22.83 -22.11
CA LEU A 80 -12.07 -23.46 -21.89
C LEU A 80 -11.13 -23.23 -23.08
N SER A 81 -9.87 -22.88 -22.80
CA SER A 81 -8.81 -22.86 -23.81
C SER A 81 -8.45 -24.27 -24.27
N ALA A 82 -7.89 -24.42 -25.48
CA ALA A 82 -7.50 -25.71 -26.03
C ALA A 82 -6.59 -26.52 -25.06
N THR A 83 -5.64 -25.84 -24.42
CA THR A 83 -4.78 -26.44 -23.39
C THR A 83 -5.56 -26.94 -22.18
N LYS A 84 -6.54 -26.17 -21.69
CA LYS A 84 -7.39 -26.59 -20.56
C LYS A 84 -8.24 -27.80 -20.93
N ARG A 85 -8.88 -27.79 -22.11
CA ARG A 85 -9.70 -28.91 -22.62
C ARG A 85 -8.88 -30.20 -22.66
N TYR A 86 -7.68 -30.14 -23.23
CA TYR A 86 -6.74 -31.26 -23.30
C TYR A 86 -6.33 -31.76 -21.92
N ASN A 87 -5.87 -30.87 -21.04
CA ASN A 87 -5.41 -31.25 -19.70
C ASN A 87 -6.55 -31.85 -18.86
N TYR A 88 -7.74 -31.27 -18.90
CA TYR A 88 -8.92 -31.76 -18.18
C TYR A 88 -9.35 -33.13 -18.69
N SER A 89 -9.38 -33.31 -20.00
CA SER A 89 -9.66 -34.60 -20.62
C SER A 89 -8.65 -35.66 -20.17
N ARG A 90 -7.34 -35.36 -20.20
CA ARG A 90 -6.29 -36.31 -19.78
C ARG A 90 -6.39 -36.70 -18.31
N LEU A 91 -6.62 -35.72 -17.42
CA LEU A 91 -6.77 -35.97 -15.99
C LEU A 91 -8.01 -36.84 -15.73
N PHE A 92 -9.13 -36.51 -16.36
CA PHE A 92 -10.36 -37.29 -16.24
C PHE A 92 -10.18 -38.72 -16.77
N LEU A 93 -9.65 -38.90 -17.99
CA LEU A 93 -9.42 -40.23 -18.57
C LEU A 93 -8.47 -41.07 -17.70
N SER A 94 -7.41 -40.47 -17.15
CA SER A 94 -6.53 -41.16 -16.22
C SER A 94 -7.26 -41.66 -14.98
N ALA A 95 -8.20 -40.88 -14.44
CA ALA A 95 -9.00 -41.29 -13.29
C ALA A 95 -10.02 -42.38 -13.66
N ILE A 96 -10.67 -42.24 -14.82
CA ILE A 96 -11.65 -43.21 -15.33
C ILE A 96 -11.01 -44.56 -15.63
N SER A 97 -9.80 -44.60 -16.21
CA SER A 97 -9.08 -45.86 -16.46
C SER A 97 -8.69 -46.59 -15.17
N VAL A 98 -8.49 -45.88 -14.06
CA VAL A 98 -8.29 -46.52 -12.73
C VAL A 98 -9.58 -47.13 -12.23
N LEU A 99 -10.72 -46.45 -12.44
CA LEU A 99 -12.03 -46.92 -12.00
C LEU A 99 -12.56 -48.07 -12.84
N ASN A 100 -12.34 -48.04 -14.15
CA ASN A 100 -12.68 -49.11 -15.10
C ASN A 100 -11.52 -49.34 -16.08
N PRO A 101 -10.68 -50.37 -15.82
CA PRO A 101 -9.57 -50.72 -16.72
C PRO A 101 -10.00 -51.17 -18.12
N GLN A 102 -11.26 -51.59 -18.31
CA GLN A 102 -11.81 -52.01 -19.60
C GLN A 102 -12.36 -50.83 -20.42
N PHE A 103 -12.45 -49.64 -19.81
CA PHE A 103 -12.92 -48.45 -20.50
C PHE A 103 -11.96 -48.08 -21.63
N THR A 104 -12.48 -48.00 -22.86
CA THR A 104 -11.70 -47.59 -24.03
C THR A 104 -11.77 -46.06 -24.19
N PRO A 105 -10.70 -45.31 -23.88
CA PRO A 105 -10.75 -43.87 -23.86
C PRO A 105 -10.84 -43.28 -25.28
N PRO A 106 -11.65 -42.23 -25.50
CA PRO A 106 -11.61 -41.49 -26.77
C PRO A 106 -10.25 -40.83 -26.98
N LEU A 107 -9.85 -40.70 -28.25
CA LEU A 107 -8.59 -40.03 -28.61
C LEU A 107 -8.69 -38.53 -28.28
N VAL A 108 -7.72 -37.98 -27.56
CA VAL A 108 -7.64 -36.54 -27.29
C VAL A 108 -6.24 -36.04 -27.61
N ARG A 109 -6.13 -34.94 -28.39
CA ARG A 109 -4.85 -34.36 -28.81
C ARG A 109 -4.79 -32.86 -28.52
N LEU A 110 -3.59 -32.37 -28.24
CA LEU A 110 -3.30 -30.93 -28.14
C LEU A 110 -2.98 -30.39 -29.54
N THR A 111 -4.00 -30.25 -30.38
CA THR A 111 -3.89 -29.77 -31.76
C THR A 111 -4.85 -28.61 -32.01
N LYS A 112 -4.59 -27.80 -33.05
CA LYS A 112 -5.50 -26.70 -33.44
C LYS A 112 -6.88 -27.22 -33.86
N ALA A 113 -6.95 -28.40 -34.48
CA ALA A 113 -8.18 -29.09 -34.83
C ALA A 113 -8.50 -30.20 -33.82
N ILE A 114 -9.78 -30.31 -33.44
CA ILE A 114 -10.31 -31.36 -32.58
C ILE A 114 -10.34 -32.68 -33.39
N PRO A 115 -9.89 -33.82 -32.84
CA PRO A 115 -10.00 -35.10 -33.54
C PRO A 115 -11.45 -35.44 -33.90
N ALA A 116 -11.69 -36.05 -35.07
CA ALA A 116 -13.05 -36.33 -35.56
C ALA A 116 -13.89 -37.15 -34.56
N SER A 117 -13.28 -38.11 -33.85
CA SER A 117 -13.97 -38.88 -32.81
C SER A 117 -14.36 -38.08 -31.58
N THR A 118 -13.56 -37.08 -31.19
CA THR A 118 -13.91 -36.14 -30.11
C THR A 118 -14.96 -35.13 -30.57
N GLN A 119 -14.87 -34.69 -31.83
CA GLN A 119 -15.80 -33.75 -32.44
C GLN A 119 -17.21 -34.34 -32.49
N ALA A 120 -17.34 -35.61 -32.90
CA ALA A 120 -18.62 -36.32 -32.87
C ALA A 120 -19.24 -36.40 -31.46
N LEU A 121 -18.40 -36.59 -30.41
CA LEU A 121 -18.88 -36.57 -29.02
C LEU A 121 -19.33 -35.17 -28.58
N ALA A 122 -18.66 -34.12 -29.03
CA ALA A 122 -19.05 -32.74 -28.75
C ALA A 122 -20.39 -32.39 -29.42
N GLU A 123 -20.58 -32.80 -30.67
CA GLU A 123 -21.85 -32.64 -31.40
C GLU A 123 -22.98 -33.46 -30.77
N ALA A 124 -22.69 -34.68 -30.31
CA ALA A 124 -23.67 -35.48 -29.58
C ALA A 124 -24.14 -34.78 -28.29
N PHE A 125 -23.21 -34.19 -27.53
CA PHE A 125 -23.56 -33.39 -26.35
C PHE A 125 -24.39 -32.15 -26.71
N GLU A 126 -24.01 -31.43 -27.76
CA GLU A 126 -24.72 -30.21 -28.19
C GLU A 126 -26.15 -30.48 -28.65
N ASN A 127 -26.43 -31.70 -29.12
CA ASN A 127 -27.77 -32.16 -29.50
C ASN A 127 -28.52 -32.88 -28.36
N THR A 128 -27.92 -33.04 -27.18
CA THR A 128 -28.57 -33.70 -26.04
C THR A 128 -29.59 -32.78 -25.38
N THR A 129 -30.77 -33.31 -25.04
CA THR A 129 -31.76 -32.59 -24.23
C THR A 129 -31.21 -32.37 -22.82
N LEU A 130 -31.18 -31.11 -22.39
CA LEU A 130 -30.66 -30.71 -21.08
C LEU A 130 -31.78 -30.34 -20.12
N ASP A 131 -31.58 -30.60 -18.84
CA ASP A 131 -32.46 -30.17 -17.74
C ASP A 131 -32.45 -28.63 -17.62
N GLY A 132 -33.62 -28.02 -17.79
CA GLY A 132 -33.79 -26.56 -17.79
C GLY A 132 -33.57 -25.90 -16.43
N ASP A 133 -33.96 -26.56 -15.34
CA ASP A 133 -33.79 -26.04 -13.98
C ASP A 133 -32.32 -26.13 -13.56
N ARG A 134 -31.68 -27.26 -13.88
CA ARG A 134 -30.23 -27.45 -13.68
C ARG A 134 -29.42 -26.49 -14.52
N ARG A 135 -29.88 -26.12 -15.71
CA ARG A 135 -29.23 -25.07 -16.51
C ARG A 135 -29.22 -23.72 -15.80
N ILE A 136 -30.32 -23.33 -15.14
CA ILE A 136 -30.37 -22.08 -14.36
C ILE A 136 -29.44 -22.19 -13.15
N PHE A 137 -29.46 -23.31 -12.44
CA PHE A 137 -28.59 -23.56 -11.30
C PHE A 137 -27.11 -23.44 -11.69
N TRP A 138 -26.65 -24.19 -12.70
CA TRP A 138 -25.24 -24.26 -13.10
C TRP A 138 -24.69 -23.02 -13.82
N ALA A 139 -25.56 -22.07 -14.21
CA ALA A 139 -25.11 -20.74 -14.61
C ALA A 139 -24.38 -20.00 -13.46
N GLY A 140 -24.75 -20.31 -12.21
CA GLY A 140 -24.12 -19.79 -11.00
C GLY A 140 -24.45 -18.32 -10.71
N TRP A 141 -23.89 -17.81 -9.61
CA TRP A 141 -24.21 -16.49 -9.05
C TRP A 141 -23.00 -15.57 -9.08
N THR A 142 -22.75 -14.97 -10.24
CA THR A 142 -21.68 -13.98 -10.42
C THR A 142 -22.20 -12.57 -10.19
N ILE A 143 -21.38 -11.73 -9.56
CA ILE A 143 -21.60 -10.29 -9.38
C ILE A 143 -20.36 -9.53 -9.84
N SER A 144 -20.52 -8.27 -10.27
CA SER A 144 -19.40 -7.43 -10.71
C SER A 144 -19.42 -6.10 -9.99
N ASN A 145 -18.24 -5.58 -9.64
CA ASN A 145 -18.12 -4.27 -9.00
C ASN A 145 -18.15 -3.13 -10.04
N ARG A 146 -18.04 -1.87 -9.60
CA ARG A 146 -18.01 -0.69 -10.48
C ARG A 146 -16.87 -0.69 -11.52
N ARG A 147 -15.82 -1.50 -11.32
CA ARG A 147 -14.70 -1.67 -12.26
C ARG A 147 -14.91 -2.83 -13.23
N GLY A 148 -16.07 -3.50 -13.20
CA GLY A 148 -16.33 -4.70 -13.99
C GLY A 148 -15.60 -5.95 -13.49
N LYS A 149 -14.99 -5.93 -12.30
CA LYS A 149 -14.30 -7.09 -11.74
C LYS A 149 -15.33 -8.11 -11.23
N PRO A 150 -15.34 -9.35 -11.75
CA PRO A 150 -16.30 -10.37 -11.32
C PRO A 150 -15.94 -10.92 -9.94
N SER A 151 -16.95 -11.43 -9.24
CA SER A 151 -16.84 -12.15 -7.98
C SER A 151 -17.95 -13.19 -7.91
N TYR A 152 -17.64 -14.33 -7.29
CA TYR A 152 -18.51 -15.51 -7.29
C TYR A 152 -19.14 -15.68 -5.90
N LEU A 153 -20.44 -15.89 -5.87
CA LEU A 153 -21.18 -16.17 -4.63
C LEU A 153 -21.52 -17.66 -4.56
N GLU A 154 -21.22 -18.28 -3.41
CA GLU A 154 -21.47 -19.71 -3.16
C GLU A 154 -22.92 -19.95 -2.71
N LEU A 155 -23.91 -19.52 -3.50
CA LEU A 155 -25.33 -19.57 -3.11
C LEU A 155 -26.02 -20.93 -3.32
N HIS A 156 -25.29 -21.99 -3.71
CA HIS A 156 -25.90 -23.31 -3.97
C HIS A 156 -26.62 -23.87 -2.74
N ALA A 157 -26.00 -23.80 -1.55
CA ALA A 157 -26.63 -24.27 -0.32
C ALA A 157 -27.85 -23.43 0.08
N VAL A 158 -27.87 -22.14 -0.27
CA VAL A 158 -29.03 -21.26 -0.06
C VAL A 158 -30.14 -21.61 -1.04
N HIS A 159 -29.79 -21.89 -2.30
CA HIS A 159 -30.72 -22.32 -3.34
C HIS A 159 -31.40 -23.65 -2.99
N GLU A 160 -30.63 -24.67 -2.60
CA GLU A 160 -31.18 -25.98 -2.23
C GLU A 160 -32.11 -25.90 -1.00
N ARG A 161 -31.82 -24.97 -0.09
CA ARG A 161 -32.53 -24.83 1.16
C ARG A 161 -33.80 -23.99 1.08
N TYR A 162 -33.74 -22.86 0.38
CA TYR A 162 -34.81 -21.86 0.35
C TYR A 162 -35.47 -21.72 -1.02
N GLY A 163 -34.97 -22.44 -2.03
CA GLY A 163 -35.51 -22.44 -3.39
C GLY A 163 -35.00 -21.31 -4.29
N THR A 164 -35.36 -21.45 -5.56
CA THR A 164 -34.94 -20.57 -6.67
C THR A 164 -35.31 -19.11 -6.44
N GLU A 165 -36.53 -18.83 -5.98
CA GLU A 165 -37.04 -17.46 -5.85
C GLU A 165 -36.27 -16.68 -4.78
N PHE A 166 -36.14 -17.27 -3.58
CA PHE A 166 -35.40 -16.67 -2.47
C PHE A 166 -33.95 -16.37 -2.87
N CYS A 167 -33.26 -17.37 -3.45
CA CYS A 167 -31.89 -17.23 -3.90
C CYS A 167 -31.74 -16.14 -4.99
N THR A 168 -32.66 -16.10 -5.95
CA THR A 168 -32.66 -15.10 -7.03
C THR A 168 -32.83 -13.68 -6.49
N ARG A 169 -33.73 -13.47 -5.53
CA ARG A 169 -33.94 -12.15 -4.88
C ARG A 169 -32.70 -11.71 -4.12
N LEU A 170 -32.08 -12.61 -3.35
CA LEU A 170 -30.84 -12.34 -2.63
C LEU A 170 -29.69 -12.02 -3.60
N HIS A 171 -29.51 -12.81 -4.67
CA HIS A 171 -28.48 -12.56 -5.68
C HIS A 171 -28.63 -11.20 -6.34
N LYS A 172 -29.84 -10.81 -6.74
CA LYS A 172 -30.12 -9.49 -7.33
C LYS A 172 -29.81 -8.34 -6.36
N ALA A 173 -30.22 -8.46 -5.09
CA ALA A 173 -29.91 -7.47 -4.06
C ALA A 173 -28.40 -7.29 -3.87
N LEU A 174 -27.65 -8.39 -3.78
CA LEU A 174 -26.19 -8.36 -3.65
C LEU A 174 -25.50 -7.86 -4.92
N GLN A 175 -26.05 -8.14 -6.10
CA GLN A 175 -25.56 -7.61 -7.37
C GLN A 175 -25.70 -6.09 -7.42
N GLN A 176 -26.87 -5.55 -7.06
CA GLN A 176 -27.12 -4.11 -7.01
C GLN A 176 -26.18 -3.40 -6.04
N TRP A 177 -25.96 -3.97 -4.85
CA TRP A 177 -24.97 -3.47 -3.91
C TRP A 177 -23.57 -3.44 -4.54
N TYR A 178 -23.09 -4.58 -5.04
CA TYR A 178 -21.70 -4.72 -5.44
C TYR A 178 -21.32 -3.84 -6.63
N LEU A 179 -22.26 -3.64 -7.57
CA LEU A 179 -22.14 -2.72 -8.70
C LEU A 179 -21.82 -1.27 -8.28
N GLN A 180 -22.25 -0.86 -7.08
CA GLN A 180 -22.01 0.48 -6.55
C GLN A 180 -20.65 0.60 -5.83
N THR A 181 -19.97 -0.51 -5.58
CA THR A 181 -18.73 -0.54 -4.79
C THR A 181 -17.46 -0.54 -5.65
N LEU A 182 -16.35 -0.10 -5.05
CA LEU A 182 -14.97 -0.27 -5.57
C LEU A 182 -14.22 -1.38 -4.83
N LEU A 183 -14.93 -2.24 -4.09
CA LEU A 183 -14.33 -3.30 -3.29
C LEU A 183 -13.74 -4.39 -4.18
N ASP A 184 -12.67 -5.03 -3.71
CA ASP A 184 -11.98 -6.12 -4.41
C ASP A 184 -12.63 -7.50 -4.22
N GLY A 185 -13.76 -7.56 -3.49
CA GLY A 185 -14.53 -8.78 -3.22
C GLY A 185 -15.75 -8.50 -2.32
N PRO A 186 -16.74 -9.40 -2.27
CA PRO A 186 -17.96 -9.24 -1.48
C PRO A 186 -17.72 -9.49 0.01
N ILE A 187 -17.32 -8.44 0.74
CA ILE A 187 -16.93 -8.51 2.15
C ILE A 187 -18.08 -9.00 3.03
N GLY A 188 -17.83 -10.03 3.84
CA GLY A 188 -18.78 -10.57 4.83
C GLY A 188 -19.91 -11.45 4.26
N ILE A 189 -20.12 -11.44 2.94
CA ILE A 189 -21.18 -12.22 2.29
C ILE A 189 -20.98 -13.73 2.48
N LYS A 190 -19.74 -14.23 2.48
CA LYS A 190 -19.47 -15.64 2.77
C LYS A 190 -19.99 -16.08 4.14
N SER A 191 -19.83 -15.24 5.16
CA SER A 191 -20.34 -15.52 6.51
C SER A 191 -21.87 -15.49 6.54
N LEU A 192 -22.50 -14.55 5.82
CA LEU A 192 -23.96 -14.54 5.66
C LEU A 192 -24.46 -15.85 5.02
N VAL A 193 -23.88 -16.27 3.90
CA VAL A 193 -24.25 -17.50 3.18
C VAL A 193 -24.04 -18.74 4.04
N SER A 194 -22.92 -18.82 4.74
CA SER A 194 -22.61 -19.89 5.70
C SER A 194 -23.64 -19.94 6.84
N HIS A 195 -24.05 -18.78 7.35
CA HIS A 195 -25.04 -18.67 8.43
C HIS A 195 -26.46 -19.05 7.96
N LEU A 196 -26.87 -18.62 6.76
CA LEU A 196 -28.13 -19.02 6.13
C LEU A 196 -28.21 -20.53 5.93
N SER A 197 -27.12 -21.14 5.44
CA SER A 197 -27.09 -22.57 5.14
C SER A 197 -27.24 -23.45 6.40
N LYS A 198 -26.84 -22.92 7.57
CA LYS A 198 -26.82 -23.63 8.87
C LYS A 198 -28.09 -23.48 9.71
N GLN A 199 -29.11 -22.78 9.24
CA GLN A 199 -30.36 -22.62 10.00
C GLN A 199 -31.05 -23.99 10.28
N PRO A 200 -31.95 -24.11 11.26
CA PRO A 200 -32.75 -25.33 11.44
C PRO A 200 -33.69 -25.59 10.25
N LEU A 201 -33.92 -26.84 9.84
CA LEU A 201 -34.75 -27.18 8.67
C LEU A 201 -36.19 -26.61 8.73
N ALA A 202 -36.71 -26.34 9.93
CA ALA A 202 -38.00 -25.69 10.12
C ALA A 202 -38.05 -24.23 9.63
N VAL A 203 -36.91 -23.58 9.46
CA VAL A 203 -36.80 -22.19 8.98
C VAL A 203 -36.92 -22.16 7.46
N GLY A 204 -38.12 -21.84 6.96
CA GLY A 204 -38.40 -21.55 5.55
C GLY A 204 -38.23 -20.07 5.16
N ALA A 205 -38.47 -19.75 3.90
CA ALA A 205 -38.31 -18.39 3.34
C ALA A 205 -39.21 -17.34 4.02
N ASP A 206 -40.39 -17.73 4.50
CA ASP A 206 -41.37 -16.82 5.12
C ASP A 206 -40.89 -16.23 6.45
N HIS A 207 -39.99 -16.90 7.16
CA HIS A 207 -39.41 -16.39 8.41
C HIS A 207 -38.65 -15.08 8.20
N PHE A 208 -38.09 -14.87 7.01
CA PHE A 208 -37.40 -13.63 6.66
C PHE A 208 -38.36 -12.44 6.44
N GLN A 209 -39.66 -12.66 6.55
CA GLN A 209 -40.68 -11.61 6.56
C GLN A 209 -41.17 -11.27 7.97
N ASP A 210 -40.72 -11.98 9.01
CA ASP A 210 -41.05 -11.72 10.42
C ASP A 210 -40.00 -10.80 11.08
N PRO A 211 -40.35 -9.55 11.48
CA PRO A 211 -39.44 -8.61 12.13
C PRO A 211 -38.82 -9.09 13.46
N VAL A 212 -39.56 -9.87 14.25
CA VAL A 212 -39.11 -10.40 15.53
C VAL A 212 -38.05 -11.47 15.26
N TRP A 213 -38.36 -12.38 14.35
CA TRP A 213 -37.40 -13.40 13.92
C TRP A 213 -36.13 -12.77 13.33
N MET A 214 -36.27 -11.75 12.48
CA MET A 214 -35.14 -11.02 11.90
C MET A 214 -34.25 -10.36 12.95
N THR A 215 -34.81 -9.91 14.08
CA THR A 215 -34.03 -9.43 15.22
C THR A 215 -33.14 -10.52 15.82
N HIS A 216 -33.69 -11.73 16.01
CA HIS A 216 -32.91 -12.86 16.50
C HIS A 216 -31.85 -13.30 15.47
N PHE A 217 -32.24 -13.44 14.20
CA PHE A 217 -31.36 -13.82 13.12
C PHE A 217 -30.15 -12.89 12.98
N THR A 218 -30.36 -11.56 13.02
CA THR A 218 -29.26 -10.60 12.87
C THR A 218 -28.30 -10.60 14.07
N ARG A 219 -28.78 -10.89 15.27
CA ARG A 219 -27.94 -11.07 16.48
C ARG A 219 -27.13 -12.37 16.41
N ASP A 220 -27.74 -13.46 15.98
CA ASP A 220 -27.04 -14.74 15.81
C ASP A 220 -26.02 -14.68 14.67
N LEU A 221 -26.34 -13.95 13.60
CA LEU A 221 -25.40 -13.64 12.53
C LEU A 221 -24.22 -12.82 13.06
N PHE A 222 -24.45 -11.81 13.90
CA PHE A 222 -23.37 -11.03 14.54
C PHE A 222 -22.44 -11.93 15.36
N VAL A 223 -23.00 -12.77 16.22
CA VAL A 223 -22.20 -13.67 17.07
C VAL A 223 -21.42 -14.69 16.24
N SER A 224 -22.06 -15.31 15.25
CA SER A 224 -21.42 -16.29 14.39
C SER A 224 -20.30 -15.68 13.53
N PHE A 225 -20.50 -14.47 13.01
CA PHE A 225 -19.49 -13.73 12.25
C PHE A 225 -18.21 -13.49 13.04
N PHE A 226 -18.32 -13.05 14.30
CA PHE A 226 -17.15 -12.80 15.15
C PHE A 226 -16.49 -14.09 15.64
N LYS A 227 -17.27 -15.15 15.91
CA LYS A 227 -16.73 -16.49 16.21
C LYS A 227 -15.91 -17.05 15.04
N GLU A 228 -16.44 -16.97 13.82
CA GLU A 228 -15.73 -17.40 12.61
C GLU A 228 -14.48 -16.57 12.36
N SER A 229 -14.56 -15.24 12.54
CA SER A 229 -13.41 -14.35 12.43
C SER A 229 -12.29 -14.69 13.42
N HIS A 230 -12.65 -15.01 14.67
CA HIS A 230 -11.71 -15.43 15.70
C HIS A 230 -11.07 -16.79 15.36
N ALA A 231 -11.87 -17.78 14.95
CA ALA A 231 -11.36 -19.10 14.53
C ALA A 231 -10.37 -18.99 13.36
N ASN A 232 -10.60 -18.07 12.44
CA ASN A 232 -9.71 -17.78 11.30
C ASN A 232 -8.51 -16.88 11.66
N SER A 233 -8.29 -16.57 12.95
CA SER A 233 -7.21 -15.68 13.43
C SER A 233 -7.21 -14.29 12.78
N ASN A 234 -8.38 -13.79 12.37
CA ASN A 234 -8.50 -12.44 11.83
C ASN A 234 -8.28 -11.41 12.94
N ALA A 235 -7.47 -10.40 12.67
CA ALA A 235 -7.30 -9.29 13.61
C ALA A 235 -8.66 -8.61 13.88
N MET A 236 -8.99 -8.39 15.16
CA MET A 236 -10.29 -7.81 15.58
C MET A 236 -10.65 -6.52 14.83
N ARG A 237 -9.66 -5.66 14.52
CA ARG A 237 -9.87 -4.44 13.72
C ARG A 237 -10.41 -4.74 12.31
N VAL A 238 -9.90 -5.80 11.68
CA VAL A 238 -10.35 -6.24 10.35
C VAL A 238 -11.76 -6.80 10.46
N ALA A 239 -12.03 -7.67 11.44
CA ALA A 239 -13.36 -8.23 11.67
C ALA A 239 -14.42 -7.13 11.88
N LYS A 240 -14.14 -6.13 12.73
CA LYS A 240 -15.05 -4.98 12.94
C LYS A 240 -15.34 -4.23 11.64
N ARG A 241 -14.32 -3.99 10.81
CA ARG A 241 -14.50 -3.31 9.51
C ARG A 241 -15.34 -4.13 8.54
N GLN A 242 -15.09 -5.44 8.48
CA GLN A 242 -15.84 -6.34 7.61
C GLN A 242 -17.29 -6.48 8.04
N TRP A 243 -17.55 -6.58 9.35
CA TRP A 243 -18.91 -6.55 9.90
C TRP A 243 -19.62 -5.25 9.57
N ALA A 244 -18.98 -4.10 9.76
CA ALA A 244 -19.59 -2.80 9.44
C ALA A 244 -19.96 -2.67 7.95
N GLU A 245 -19.19 -3.29 7.06
CA GLU A 245 -19.54 -3.37 5.64
C GLU A 245 -20.74 -4.28 5.39
N LEU A 246 -20.75 -5.46 6.01
CA LEU A 246 -21.86 -6.41 5.90
C LEU A 246 -23.17 -5.82 6.44
N ALA A 247 -23.14 -5.24 7.64
CA ALA A 247 -24.30 -4.60 8.26
C ALA A 247 -24.87 -3.50 7.36
N ARG A 248 -24.02 -2.62 6.83
CA ARG A 248 -24.44 -1.57 5.88
C ARG A 248 -25.03 -2.15 4.59
N THR A 249 -24.46 -3.26 4.11
CA THR A 249 -24.97 -3.96 2.93
C THR A 249 -26.37 -4.51 3.19
N LEU A 250 -26.57 -5.15 4.35
CA LEU A 250 -27.86 -5.68 4.78
C LEU A 250 -28.90 -4.56 4.91
N GLU A 251 -28.58 -3.50 5.66
CA GLU A 251 -29.49 -2.36 5.90
C GLU A 251 -29.92 -1.64 4.63
N ARG A 252 -29.03 -1.50 3.63
CA ARG A 252 -29.31 -0.71 2.42
C ARG A 252 -29.90 -1.49 1.27
N HIS A 253 -29.60 -2.78 1.18
CA HIS A 253 -29.89 -3.57 -0.01
C HIS A 253 -30.74 -4.82 0.27
N VAL A 254 -30.89 -5.22 1.53
CA VAL A 254 -31.54 -6.50 1.88
C VAL A 254 -32.75 -6.27 2.78
N LEU A 255 -32.55 -5.66 3.95
CA LEU A 255 -33.59 -5.39 4.95
C LEU A 255 -34.50 -4.26 4.47
N GLY A 256 -35.82 -4.45 4.60
CA GLY A 256 -36.84 -3.54 4.06
C GLY A 256 -37.03 -3.62 2.54
N ILE A 257 -36.23 -4.42 1.82
CA ILE A 257 -36.30 -4.57 0.35
C ILE A 257 -36.71 -5.99 -0.04
N ILE A 258 -35.95 -6.99 0.42
CA ILE A 258 -36.27 -8.41 0.17
C ILE A 258 -36.62 -9.18 1.44
N TRP A 259 -36.15 -8.72 2.60
CA TRP A 259 -36.47 -9.26 3.92
C TRP A 259 -37.09 -8.16 4.78
N SER A 260 -37.82 -8.52 5.83
CA SER A 260 -38.37 -7.55 6.78
C SER A 260 -37.25 -6.84 7.55
N THR A 261 -37.55 -5.62 8.01
CA THR A 261 -36.64 -4.87 8.88
C THR A 261 -36.75 -5.43 10.30
N PRO A 262 -35.65 -5.72 11.00
CA PRO A 262 -35.70 -6.19 12.38
C PRO A 262 -36.23 -5.07 13.31
N ASP A 263 -36.99 -5.44 14.33
CA ASP A 263 -37.48 -4.51 15.35
C ASP A 263 -36.35 -3.79 16.10
N THR A 264 -35.18 -4.43 16.21
CA THR A 264 -33.99 -3.79 16.78
C THR A 264 -32.88 -3.62 15.75
N PRO A 265 -32.13 -2.50 15.79
CA PRO A 265 -31.03 -2.28 14.86
C PRO A 265 -29.99 -3.40 14.90
N ILE A 266 -29.31 -3.61 13.77
CA ILE A 266 -28.22 -4.57 13.66
C ILE A 266 -27.13 -4.22 14.71
N PRO A 267 -26.63 -5.19 15.48
CA PRO A 267 -25.60 -4.92 16.50
C PRO A 267 -24.34 -4.29 15.90
N ILE A 268 -23.87 -3.20 16.52
CA ILE A 268 -22.63 -2.52 16.15
C ILE A 268 -21.56 -2.84 17.20
N PRO A 269 -20.37 -3.32 16.81
CA PRO A 269 -19.32 -3.60 17.77
C PRO A 269 -18.89 -2.30 18.47
N PRO A 270 -18.68 -2.31 19.80
CA PRO A 270 -18.30 -1.10 20.53
C PRO A 270 -17.02 -0.50 19.94
N ALA A 271 -17.06 0.79 19.64
CA ALA A 271 -15.88 1.52 19.22
C ALA A 271 -14.90 1.57 20.40
N PRO A 272 -13.64 1.10 20.24
CA PRO A 272 -12.67 1.31 21.29
C PRO A 272 -12.42 2.81 21.42
N ARG A 273 -12.75 3.39 22.58
CA ARG A 273 -12.24 4.71 23.01
C ARG A 273 -10.76 4.54 23.35
N VAL A 274 -9.93 4.27 22.36
CA VAL A 274 -8.48 4.45 22.50
C VAL A 274 -8.23 5.88 22.03
N PRO A 275 -7.80 6.80 22.91
CA PRO A 275 -7.32 8.11 22.48
C PRO A 275 -6.39 7.93 21.28
N GLU A 276 -6.65 8.63 20.18
CA GLU A 276 -5.96 8.43 18.90
C GLU A 276 -4.42 8.49 19.03
N ARG A 277 -3.95 9.24 20.05
CA ARG A 277 -2.54 9.32 20.50
C ARG A 277 -1.90 7.98 20.89
N LEU A 278 -2.68 7.00 21.35
CA LEU A 278 -2.24 5.65 21.73
C LEU A 278 -2.33 4.65 20.58
N LEU A 279 -2.95 5.00 19.45
CA LEU A 279 -2.93 4.15 18.26
C LEU A 279 -1.49 4.03 17.74
N ARG A 280 -1.10 2.81 17.36
CA ARG A 280 0.24 2.46 16.82
C ARG A 280 1.39 2.54 17.82
N VAL A 281 1.13 2.52 19.12
CA VAL A 281 2.15 2.24 20.13
C VAL A 281 2.34 0.72 20.22
N LYS A 282 3.59 0.26 20.15
CA LYS A 282 3.97 -1.15 20.36
C LYS A 282 4.92 -1.24 21.55
N LYS A 283 4.98 -2.42 22.18
CA LYS A 283 5.97 -2.73 23.23
C LYS A 283 7.13 -3.52 22.62
N SER A 284 8.36 -3.14 22.94
CA SER A 284 9.57 -3.92 22.67
C SER A 284 9.56 -5.22 23.48
N LYS A 285 10.48 -6.16 23.17
CA LYS A 285 10.75 -7.33 24.01
C LYS A 285 11.09 -6.93 25.46
N ASP A 286 11.71 -5.76 25.62
CA ASP A 286 12.12 -5.20 26.92
C ASP A 286 11.03 -4.35 27.58
N GLY A 287 9.78 -4.42 27.10
CA GLY A 287 8.63 -3.71 27.68
C GLY A 287 8.50 -2.22 27.33
N CYS A 288 9.50 -1.62 26.66
CA CYS A 288 9.49 -0.21 26.27
C CYS A 288 8.47 0.10 25.16
N GLU A 289 7.69 1.17 25.31
CA GLU A 289 6.70 1.61 24.32
C GLU A 289 7.31 2.49 23.23
N TYR A 290 6.97 2.25 21.96
CA TYR A 290 7.48 2.99 20.80
C TYR A 290 6.41 3.23 19.72
N LYS A 291 6.60 4.24 18.85
CA LYS A 291 5.71 4.50 17.69
C LYS A 291 6.05 3.60 16.50
N SER A 292 5.07 2.83 16.02
CA SER A 292 5.26 1.83 14.96
C SER A 292 5.13 2.32 13.50
N LYS A 293 5.08 3.64 13.26
CA LYS A 293 4.89 4.21 11.90
C LYS A 293 6.22 4.58 11.20
N LEU A 294 7.34 4.49 11.89
CA LEU A 294 8.66 4.95 11.43
C LEU A 294 9.60 3.76 11.16
N LEU A 295 10.60 3.97 10.30
CA LEU A 295 11.70 3.02 10.11
C LEU A 295 12.47 2.78 11.41
N THR A 296 12.81 3.85 12.10
CA THR A 296 13.54 3.82 13.37
C THR A 296 12.58 3.81 14.55
N ASP A 297 12.96 3.10 15.62
CA ASP A 297 12.24 3.15 16.88
C ASP A 297 12.52 4.40 17.67
N ILE A 298 11.44 5.01 18.17
CA ILE A 298 11.48 6.12 19.10
C ILE A 298 10.76 5.70 20.38
N PRO A 299 11.50 5.36 21.45
CA PRO A 299 10.92 5.07 22.75
C PRO A 299 10.19 6.29 23.34
N LEU A 300 9.10 6.05 24.07
CA LEU A 300 8.27 7.10 24.67
C LEU A 300 8.75 7.55 26.06
N SER A 301 9.68 6.82 26.70
CA SER A 301 10.12 7.04 28.09
C SER A 301 11.47 7.76 28.22
N ILE A 302 12.05 8.27 27.14
CA ILE A 302 13.41 8.82 27.16
C ILE A 302 13.44 10.20 27.81
N ARG A 303 14.20 10.30 28.91
CA ARG A 303 14.43 11.54 29.64
C ARG A 303 15.76 12.21 29.29
N ASP A 304 16.75 11.42 28.88
CA ASP A 304 18.13 11.85 28.66
C ASP A 304 18.33 12.54 27.28
N ARG A 305 19.10 13.63 27.26
CA ARG A 305 19.50 14.40 26.07
C ARG A 305 20.43 13.60 25.16
N GLU A 306 21.35 12.82 25.71
CA GLU A 306 22.28 12.00 24.93
C GLU A 306 21.54 10.86 24.21
N ALA A 307 20.60 10.22 24.90
CA ALA A 307 19.74 9.20 24.32
C ALA A 307 18.86 9.73 23.17
N LYS A 308 18.41 11.00 23.23
CA LYS A 308 17.63 11.62 22.15
C LYS A 308 18.49 11.96 20.93
N GLN A 309 19.72 12.40 21.14
CA GLN A 309 20.68 12.63 20.05
C GLN A 309 21.04 11.32 19.34
N ALA A 310 21.31 10.25 20.09
CA ALA A 310 21.60 8.93 19.52
C ALA A 310 20.46 8.40 18.63
N ILE A 311 19.19 8.70 18.96
CA ILE A 311 18.04 8.34 18.14
C ILE A 311 17.99 9.14 16.86
N TYR A 312 18.31 10.43 16.90
CA TYR A 312 18.40 11.24 15.69
C TYR A 312 19.49 10.72 14.75
N ASP A 313 20.65 10.38 15.29
CA ASP A 313 21.74 9.84 14.49
C ASP A 313 21.37 8.47 13.89
N ARG A 314 20.72 7.60 14.69
CA ARG A 314 20.16 6.33 14.19
C ARG A 314 19.14 6.56 13.06
N PHE A 315 18.32 7.59 13.20
CA PHE A 315 17.32 7.95 12.19
C PHE A 315 17.95 8.32 10.85
N LYS A 316 19.02 9.13 10.89
CA LYS A 316 19.81 9.45 9.69
C LYS A 316 20.46 8.22 9.10
N ARG A 317 21.06 7.36 9.94
CA ARG A 317 21.70 6.12 9.49
C ARG A 317 20.73 5.17 8.81
N ASP A 318 19.54 4.95 9.38
CA ASP A 318 18.51 4.08 8.80
C ASP A 318 18.02 4.60 7.43
N ILE A 319 17.80 5.91 7.31
CA ILE A 319 17.40 6.54 6.03
C ILE A 319 18.53 6.42 5.00
N TYR A 320 19.76 6.71 5.41
CA TYR A 320 20.94 6.63 4.55
C TYR A 320 21.18 5.20 4.06
N ALA A 321 21.02 4.19 4.92
CA ALA A 321 21.14 2.78 4.55
C ALA A 321 20.14 2.39 3.45
N VAL A 322 18.88 2.83 3.58
CA VAL A 322 17.85 2.62 2.55
C VAL A 322 18.21 3.35 1.26
N GLU A 323 18.70 4.59 1.34
CA GLU A 323 19.07 5.37 0.16
C GLU A 323 20.21 4.71 -0.62
N CYS A 324 21.28 4.29 0.06
CA CYS A 324 22.42 3.58 -0.53
C CYS A 324 21.99 2.26 -1.19
N TRP A 325 21.24 1.43 -0.46
CA TRP A 325 20.67 0.20 -1.01
C TRP A 325 19.86 0.46 -2.28
N ALA A 326 18.98 1.46 -2.22
CA ALA A 326 18.08 1.74 -3.33
C ALA A 326 18.84 2.25 -4.56
N LYS A 327 19.87 3.10 -4.39
CA LYS A 327 20.75 3.56 -5.47
C LYS A 327 21.44 2.38 -6.15
N GLU A 328 22.12 1.53 -5.39
CA GLU A 328 22.84 0.38 -5.93
C GLU A 328 21.90 -0.57 -6.69
N ARG A 329 20.70 -0.81 -6.15
CA ARG A 329 19.71 -1.67 -6.80
C ARG A 329 19.19 -1.08 -8.12
N CYS A 330 18.92 0.22 -8.16
CA CYS A 330 18.48 0.93 -9.36
C CYS A 330 19.57 0.88 -10.45
N GLU A 331 20.83 1.14 -10.08
CA GLU A 331 21.97 1.06 -10.99
C GLU A 331 22.15 -0.35 -11.57
N ARG A 332 22.03 -1.39 -10.73
CA ARG A 332 22.10 -2.78 -11.18
C ARG A 332 20.99 -3.12 -12.18
N ALA A 333 19.76 -2.68 -11.90
CA ALA A 333 18.63 -2.89 -12.80
C ALA A 333 18.85 -2.18 -14.16
N LEU A 334 19.39 -0.97 -14.15
CA LEU A 334 19.67 -0.21 -15.36
C LEU A 334 20.79 -0.85 -16.19
N LYS A 335 21.91 -1.22 -15.57
CA LYS A 335 23.03 -1.93 -16.22
C LYS A 335 22.57 -3.26 -16.83
N GLY A 336 21.75 -4.02 -16.09
CA GLY A 336 21.20 -5.27 -16.59
C GLY A 336 20.28 -5.05 -17.78
N GLN A 337 19.48 -3.99 -17.77
CA GLN A 337 18.63 -3.64 -18.91
C GLN A 337 19.47 -3.26 -20.13
N GLN A 338 20.50 -2.44 -19.98
CA GLN A 338 21.43 -2.08 -21.07
C GLN A 338 22.11 -3.33 -21.66
N LEU A 339 22.54 -4.27 -20.82
CA LEU A 339 23.08 -5.55 -21.27
C LEU A 339 22.04 -6.36 -22.08
N ARG A 340 20.78 -6.37 -21.63
CA ARG A 340 19.70 -7.02 -22.37
C ARG A 340 19.49 -6.37 -23.73
N GLU A 341 19.53 -5.04 -23.81
CA GLU A 341 19.44 -4.31 -25.08
C GLU A 341 20.59 -4.66 -26.02
N SER A 342 21.83 -4.74 -25.52
CA SER A 342 22.98 -5.10 -26.36
C SER A 342 22.91 -6.54 -26.86
N ILE A 343 22.46 -7.48 -26.03
CA ILE A 343 22.32 -8.90 -26.42
C ILE A 343 21.23 -9.06 -27.49
N THR A 344 20.16 -8.28 -27.42
CA THR A 344 18.97 -8.45 -28.26
C THR A 344 18.87 -7.42 -29.39
N ALA A 345 19.94 -6.67 -29.66
CA ALA A 345 19.97 -5.61 -30.67
C ALA A 345 19.61 -6.14 -32.07
N ASP A 346 20.30 -7.20 -32.52
CA ASP A 346 20.05 -7.81 -33.83
C ASP A 346 18.64 -8.40 -33.92
N MET A 347 18.17 -9.01 -32.82
CA MET A 347 16.83 -9.59 -32.73
C MET A 347 15.73 -8.53 -32.90
N ARG A 348 15.94 -7.32 -32.37
CA ARG A 348 14.98 -6.21 -32.47
C ARG A 348 14.98 -5.54 -33.85
N ALA A 349 16.07 -5.69 -34.61
CA ALA A 349 16.17 -5.19 -35.97
C ALA A 349 15.52 -6.12 -37.01
N ASP A 350 15.30 -7.39 -36.65
CA ASP A 350 14.70 -8.39 -37.53
C ASP A 350 13.16 -8.46 -37.38
N PRO A 351 12.38 -8.38 -38.48
CA PRO A 351 10.92 -8.58 -38.44
C PRO A 351 10.49 -10.04 -38.17
N GLN A 352 11.38 -11.03 -38.31
CA GLN A 352 11.14 -12.44 -38.00
C GLN A 352 12.35 -13.11 -37.31
N PRO A 353 12.69 -12.69 -36.08
CA PRO A 353 13.89 -13.18 -35.42
C PRO A 353 13.81 -14.68 -35.13
N ARG A 354 14.88 -15.40 -35.44
CA ARG A 354 15.02 -16.82 -35.10
C ARG A 354 15.27 -16.98 -33.60
N ILE A 355 14.30 -17.53 -32.88
CA ILE A 355 14.46 -17.86 -31.45
C ILE A 355 15.13 -19.21 -31.27
N LEU A 356 16.05 -19.32 -30.31
CA LEU A 356 16.54 -20.60 -29.81
C LEU A 356 15.40 -21.40 -29.14
N ASP A 357 14.85 -22.37 -29.87
CA ASP A 357 13.78 -23.27 -29.40
C ASP A 357 14.18 -24.06 -28.13
N ARG A 358 15.45 -24.46 -28.03
CA ARG A 358 16.01 -25.25 -26.92
C ARG A 358 17.49 -24.93 -26.69
N LEU A 359 17.87 -24.84 -25.42
CA LEU A 359 19.28 -24.81 -25.02
C LEU A 359 19.90 -26.22 -25.18
N PRO A 360 21.21 -26.31 -25.51
CA PRO A 360 21.96 -27.57 -25.46
C PRO A 360 21.88 -28.24 -24.09
N LYS A 361 22.11 -29.56 -24.00
CA LYS A 361 22.10 -30.29 -22.71
C LYS A 361 23.15 -29.76 -21.71
N ASN A 362 24.26 -29.18 -22.20
CA ASN A 362 25.38 -28.66 -21.41
C ASN A 362 25.59 -27.16 -21.67
N PHE A 363 24.54 -26.35 -21.57
CA PHE A 363 24.63 -24.91 -21.79
C PHE A 363 25.41 -24.21 -20.65
N THR A 364 26.12 -23.14 -20.99
CA THR A 364 26.83 -22.26 -20.07
C THR A 364 25.89 -21.23 -19.44
N HIS A 365 26.29 -20.62 -18.32
CA HIS A 365 25.52 -19.52 -17.71
C HIS A 365 25.28 -18.35 -18.67
N ARG A 366 26.24 -18.08 -19.56
CA ARG A 366 26.14 -17.02 -20.56
C ARG A 366 25.06 -17.33 -21.60
N GLU A 367 25.09 -18.53 -22.19
CA GLU A 367 24.07 -18.96 -23.16
C GLU A 367 22.66 -18.99 -22.55
N ALA A 368 22.54 -19.32 -21.26
CA ALA A 368 21.26 -19.22 -20.56
C ALA A 368 20.77 -17.78 -20.40
N ILE A 369 21.65 -16.83 -20.12
CA ILE A 369 21.31 -15.40 -20.01
C ILE A 369 20.89 -14.86 -21.37
N GLU A 370 21.65 -15.16 -22.43
CA GLU A 370 21.36 -14.74 -23.81
C GLU A 370 20.00 -15.28 -24.28
N ALA A 371 19.76 -16.59 -24.17
CA ALA A 371 18.47 -17.18 -24.52
C ALA A 371 17.31 -16.66 -23.66
N THR A 372 17.56 -16.27 -22.41
CA THR A 372 16.53 -15.66 -21.55
C THR A 372 16.18 -14.25 -22.02
N ALA A 373 17.19 -13.47 -22.40
CA ALA A 373 17.03 -12.12 -22.94
C ALA A 373 16.18 -12.15 -24.22
N GLU A 374 16.59 -12.97 -25.20
CA GLU A 374 15.87 -13.15 -26.47
C GLU A 374 14.41 -13.54 -26.23
N ARG A 375 14.15 -14.56 -25.39
CA ARG A 375 12.79 -15.02 -25.10
C ARG A 375 11.93 -13.97 -24.41
N PHE A 376 12.52 -13.18 -23.51
CA PHE A 376 11.77 -12.15 -22.81
C PHE A 376 11.36 -11.03 -23.77
N GLU A 377 12.30 -10.58 -24.62
CA GLU A 377 12.06 -9.56 -25.64
C GLU A 377 11.10 -10.06 -26.73
N ALA A 378 11.16 -11.33 -27.12
CA ALA A 378 10.23 -11.94 -28.07
C ALA A 378 8.76 -11.86 -27.64
N ARG A 379 8.48 -11.87 -26.33
CA ARG A 379 7.11 -11.69 -25.82
C ARG A 379 6.52 -10.32 -26.13
N ALA A 380 7.37 -9.32 -26.37
CA ALA A 380 6.95 -7.99 -26.77
C ALA A 380 6.61 -7.90 -28.27
N MET A 381 6.92 -8.94 -29.05
CA MET A 381 6.80 -8.93 -30.51
C MET A 381 5.50 -9.59 -30.97
N PRO A 382 4.67 -8.92 -31.80
CA PRO A 382 3.35 -9.43 -32.21
C PRO A 382 3.35 -10.74 -33.01
N LEU A 383 4.42 -11.05 -33.75
CA LEU A 383 4.48 -12.14 -34.72
C LEU A 383 5.23 -13.39 -34.20
N VAL A 384 5.69 -13.36 -32.96
CA VAL A 384 6.63 -14.35 -32.45
C VAL A 384 5.94 -15.31 -31.49
N CYS A 385 5.64 -16.53 -31.97
CA CYS A 385 5.12 -17.61 -31.14
C CYS A 385 6.23 -18.19 -30.24
N ALA A 386 6.44 -17.63 -29.05
CA ALA A 386 7.45 -18.15 -28.13
C ALA A 386 7.10 -19.57 -27.62
N PRO A 387 7.96 -20.59 -27.82
CA PRO A 387 7.71 -21.93 -27.32
C PRO A 387 7.78 -21.98 -25.78
N ASN A 388 6.90 -22.77 -25.18
CA ASN A 388 6.70 -22.88 -23.73
C ASN A 388 7.80 -23.70 -23.01
N SER A 389 9.03 -23.72 -23.53
CA SER A 389 10.11 -24.57 -23.00
C SER A 389 10.72 -23.97 -21.71
N LYS A 390 10.94 -24.83 -20.71
CA LYS A 390 11.50 -24.44 -19.40
C LYS A 390 12.89 -23.84 -19.60
N VAL A 391 13.07 -22.56 -19.27
CA VAL A 391 14.41 -21.98 -19.09
C VAL A 391 14.93 -22.37 -17.72
N VAL A 392 16.18 -22.79 -17.70
CA VAL A 392 16.92 -23.16 -16.50
C VAL A 392 17.71 -21.93 -16.04
N SER A 393 17.05 -20.94 -15.41
CA SER A 393 17.67 -19.89 -14.54
C SER A 393 16.74 -18.71 -14.20
N GLY A 394 15.49 -18.97 -13.79
CA GLY A 394 14.47 -17.90 -13.70
C GLY A 394 14.79 -16.67 -12.82
N LYS A 395 15.54 -16.80 -11.70
CA LYS A 395 15.82 -15.66 -10.80
C LYS A 395 17.15 -14.96 -11.07
N LEU A 396 18.24 -15.72 -11.17
CA LEU A 396 19.59 -15.19 -11.45
C LEU A 396 19.65 -14.43 -12.77
N ALA A 397 19.01 -14.96 -13.82
CA ALA A 397 18.94 -14.27 -15.12
C ALA A 397 18.08 -13.00 -15.06
N SER A 398 17.02 -12.97 -14.24
CA SER A 398 16.19 -11.75 -14.09
C SER A 398 17.00 -10.59 -13.51
N ASP A 399 17.77 -10.86 -12.45
CA ASP A 399 18.62 -9.86 -11.80
C ASP A 399 19.76 -9.41 -12.73
N ALA A 400 20.37 -10.33 -13.49
CA ALA A 400 21.44 -10.01 -14.44
C ALA A 400 20.95 -9.19 -15.65
N LEU A 401 19.75 -9.46 -16.15
CA LEU A 401 19.18 -8.82 -17.35
C LEU A 401 18.36 -7.57 -17.05
N GLY A 402 18.30 -7.11 -15.79
CA GLY A 402 17.52 -5.92 -15.43
C GLY A 402 16.03 -6.04 -15.77
N ILE A 403 15.45 -7.23 -15.59
CA ILE A 403 14.00 -7.42 -15.72
C ILE A 403 13.39 -6.88 -14.43
N ALA A 404 12.71 -5.73 -14.50
CA ALA A 404 12.19 -5.03 -13.32
C ALA A 404 11.36 -5.97 -12.40
N THR A 405 11.97 -6.34 -11.27
CA THR A 405 11.37 -7.18 -10.24
C THR A 405 10.65 -6.30 -9.20
N PRO A 406 9.86 -6.90 -8.28
CA PRO A 406 9.29 -6.14 -7.17
C PRO A 406 10.35 -5.41 -6.32
N MET A 407 11.57 -5.94 -6.21
CA MET A 407 12.66 -5.32 -5.44
C MET A 407 13.23 -4.08 -6.14
N ASP A 408 13.39 -4.12 -7.47
CA ASP A 408 13.91 -2.98 -8.24
C ASP A 408 12.93 -1.80 -8.18
N LEU A 409 11.64 -2.08 -8.39
CA LEU A 409 10.60 -1.05 -8.32
C LEU A 409 10.39 -0.52 -6.90
N LEU A 410 10.65 -1.36 -5.89
CA LEU A 410 10.67 -0.94 -4.50
C LEU A 410 11.79 0.07 -4.23
N ALA A 411 13.00 -0.21 -4.74
CA ALA A 411 14.15 0.69 -4.65
C ALA A 411 13.88 2.03 -5.37
N TYR A 412 13.43 2.00 -6.63
CA TYR A 412 13.05 3.21 -7.36
C TYR A 412 11.99 4.04 -6.61
N SER A 413 10.96 3.38 -6.10
CA SER A 413 9.90 4.03 -5.30
C SER A 413 10.45 4.63 -4.00
N ALA A 414 11.45 4.00 -3.39
CA ALA A 414 12.08 4.49 -2.18
C ALA A 414 12.83 5.82 -2.44
N LEU A 415 13.62 5.90 -3.51
CA LEU A 415 14.35 7.12 -3.88
C LEU A 415 13.41 8.29 -4.21
N LEU A 416 12.31 8.02 -4.94
CA LEU A 416 11.29 9.03 -5.22
C LEU A 416 10.65 9.56 -3.93
N ILE A 417 10.31 8.68 -2.99
CA ILE A 417 9.66 9.07 -1.72
C ILE A 417 10.62 9.78 -0.78
N LEU A 418 11.90 9.38 -0.74
CA LEU A 418 12.94 10.06 0.04
C LEU A 418 13.12 11.50 -0.43
N SER A 419 13.19 11.70 -1.75
CA SER A 419 13.35 13.04 -2.35
C SER A 419 12.07 13.88 -2.28
N HIS A 420 10.91 13.24 -2.43
CA HIS A 420 9.60 13.89 -2.46
C HIS A 420 8.63 13.18 -1.50
N PRO A 421 8.68 13.46 -0.18
CA PRO A 421 7.79 12.81 0.80
C PRO A 421 6.30 13.11 0.58
N ALA A 422 5.95 14.02 -0.34
CA ALA A 422 4.60 14.30 -0.80
C ALA A 422 4.01 13.17 -1.67
N ILE A 423 4.86 12.34 -2.29
CA ILE A 423 4.52 11.11 -3.01
C ILE A 423 4.00 10.06 -2.03
N THR A 424 2.84 9.46 -2.32
CA THR A 424 2.30 8.34 -1.53
C THR A 424 2.48 7.01 -2.26
N PRO A 425 2.55 5.86 -1.56
CA PRO A 425 2.61 4.57 -2.25
C PRO A 425 1.41 4.34 -3.20
N ALA A 426 0.22 4.77 -2.79
CA ALA A 426 -0.97 4.70 -3.65
C ALA A 426 -0.88 5.60 -4.89
N PHE A 427 -0.27 6.79 -4.76
CA PHE A 427 -0.01 7.68 -5.90
C PHE A 427 0.87 6.97 -6.94
N LEU A 428 1.98 6.35 -6.52
CA LEU A 428 2.87 5.64 -7.45
C LEU A 428 2.21 4.42 -8.11
N GLN A 429 1.41 3.66 -7.35
CA GLN A 429 0.69 2.49 -7.87
C GLN A 429 -0.37 2.88 -8.92
N GLU A 430 -1.02 4.03 -8.76
CA GLU A 430 -2.08 4.50 -9.67
C GLU A 430 -1.56 5.43 -10.78
N LEU A 431 -0.27 5.76 -10.80
CA LEU A 431 0.29 6.68 -11.78
C LEU A 431 0.32 6.07 -13.19
N GLU A 432 -0.30 6.75 -14.15
CA GLU A 432 -0.26 6.42 -15.57
C GLU A 432 0.64 7.44 -16.28
N ILE A 433 1.62 6.98 -17.06
CA ILE A 433 2.58 7.86 -17.74
C ILE A 433 2.07 8.37 -19.08
N VAL A 434 1.11 7.65 -19.68
CA VAL A 434 0.51 7.97 -20.97
C VAL A 434 -0.99 7.66 -20.96
N ASP A 435 -1.74 8.34 -21.81
CA ASP A 435 -3.17 8.11 -21.99
C ASP A 435 -3.48 6.98 -23.00
N ALA A 436 -4.77 6.77 -23.30
CA ALA A 436 -5.22 5.75 -24.25
C ALA A 436 -4.78 6.01 -25.71
N HIS A 437 -4.36 7.24 -26.01
CA HIS A 437 -3.85 7.68 -27.32
C HIS A 437 -2.32 7.84 -27.32
N GLU A 438 -1.64 7.27 -26.32
CA GLU A 438 -0.19 7.35 -26.12
C GLU A 438 0.39 8.76 -25.88
N ARG A 439 -0.47 9.73 -25.53
CA ARG A 439 -0.01 11.07 -25.18
C ARG A 439 0.55 11.08 -23.75
N PRO A 440 1.62 11.85 -23.47
CA PRO A 440 2.15 12.00 -22.11
C PRO A 440 1.07 12.49 -21.14
N LEU A 441 0.91 11.78 -20.01
CA LEU A 441 -0.10 12.09 -18.99
C LEU A 441 0.51 12.25 -17.59
N GLY A 442 1.46 11.40 -17.24
CA GLY A 442 2.01 11.31 -15.88
C GLY A 442 3.31 12.06 -15.66
N VAL A 443 4.04 12.37 -16.73
CA VAL A 443 5.25 13.20 -16.74
C VAL A 443 5.01 14.29 -17.76
N ILE A 444 4.93 15.53 -17.29
CA ILE A 444 4.62 16.69 -18.14
C ILE A 444 5.61 17.83 -17.87
N ASP A 445 5.99 18.52 -18.93
CA ASP A 445 6.84 19.70 -18.85
C ASP A 445 5.97 20.96 -18.89
N ILE A 446 6.13 21.82 -17.89
CA ILE A 446 5.45 23.11 -17.78
C ILE A 446 6.51 24.16 -17.49
N ASP A 447 6.63 25.17 -18.35
CA ASP A 447 7.54 26.31 -18.18
C ASP A 447 8.98 25.91 -17.86
N GLY A 448 9.50 24.88 -18.56
CA GLY A 448 10.87 24.39 -18.38
C GLY A 448 11.11 23.59 -17.10
N SER A 449 10.04 23.18 -16.39
CA SER A 449 10.11 22.28 -15.24
C SER A 449 9.30 21.01 -15.45
N THR A 450 9.90 19.86 -15.15
CA THR A 450 9.26 18.53 -15.26
C THR A 450 8.41 18.23 -14.02
N TYR A 451 7.17 17.80 -14.22
CA TYR A 451 6.24 17.45 -13.15
C TYR A 451 5.77 15.99 -13.25
N LEU A 452 5.67 15.34 -12.09
CA LEU A 452 4.98 14.07 -11.92
C LEU A 452 3.51 14.35 -11.54
N VAL A 453 2.57 13.90 -12.37
CA VAL A 453 1.15 14.21 -12.21
C VAL A 453 0.34 12.93 -12.05
N GLY A 454 -0.36 12.82 -10.92
CA GLY A 454 -1.17 11.64 -10.61
C GLY A 454 -2.42 11.99 -9.80
N MET A 455 -3.31 11.01 -9.66
CA MET A 455 -4.64 11.21 -9.08
C MET A 455 -4.74 10.63 -7.66
N LYS A 456 -5.02 11.46 -6.66
CA LYS A 456 -5.49 11.11 -5.31
C LYS A 456 -7.03 11.03 -5.29
N ARG A 457 -7.60 9.97 -5.85
CA ARG A 457 -9.06 9.76 -5.99
C ARG A 457 -9.88 9.94 -4.69
N ARG A 458 -9.26 9.73 -3.52
CA ARG A 458 -9.89 9.97 -2.20
C ARG A 458 -10.20 11.44 -1.88
N ARG A 459 -9.72 12.40 -2.68
CA ARG A 459 -9.97 13.85 -2.52
C ARG A 459 -11.20 14.35 -3.29
N GLY A 460 -11.93 13.46 -3.98
CA GLY A 460 -13.02 13.84 -4.88
C GLY A 460 -12.52 14.22 -6.28
N SER A 461 -13.41 14.23 -7.28
CA SER A 461 -13.05 14.40 -8.69
C SER A 461 -12.29 15.70 -8.99
N ASN A 462 -12.66 16.79 -8.33
CA ASN A 462 -12.17 18.14 -8.65
C ASN A 462 -10.82 18.46 -7.98
N LEU A 463 -10.42 17.69 -6.95
CA LEU A 463 -9.19 17.90 -6.16
C LEU A 463 -8.27 16.67 -6.19
N ALA A 464 -8.55 15.72 -7.08
CA ALA A 464 -7.81 14.48 -7.17
C ALA A 464 -6.41 14.71 -7.73
N GLU A 465 -6.22 15.66 -8.64
CA GLU A 465 -4.91 15.86 -9.27
C GLU A 465 -3.87 16.35 -8.26
N GLN A 466 -2.71 15.71 -8.26
CA GLN A 466 -1.53 16.14 -7.51
C GLN A 466 -0.37 16.26 -8.48
N ARG A 467 0.23 17.45 -8.52
CA ARG A 467 1.46 17.75 -9.28
C ARG A 467 2.65 17.83 -8.33
N ILE A 468 3.75 17.20 -8.71
CA ILE A 468 4.99 17.19 -7.93
C ILE A 468 6.12 17.58 -8.86
N ARG A 469 6.74 18.74 -8.60
CA ARG A 469 7.89 19.23 -9.38
C ARG A 469 9.07 18.31 -9.14
N LEU A 470 9.63 17.74 -10.21
CA LEU A 470 10.82 16.90 -10.14
C LEU A 470 12.07 17.80 -10.16
N ASN A 471 13.11 17.34 -9.47
CA ASN A 471 14.48 17.80 -9.68
C ASN A 471 15.20 16.83 -10.63
N GLU A 472 16.36 17.25 -11.13
CA GLU A 472 17.18 16.48 -12.09
C GLU A 472 17.39 15.02 -11.66
N LYS A 473 17.77 14.77 -10.40
CA LYS A 473 17.98 13.41 -9.88
C LYS A 473 16.70 12.57 -9.94
N THR A 474 15.57 13.15 -9.56
CA THR A 474 14.29 12.44 -9.53
C THR A 474 13.67 12.27 -10.92
N GLU A 475 13.98 13.15 -11.84
CA GLU A 475 13.66 12.99 -13.26
C GLU A 475 14.43 11.80 -13.86
N GLN A 476 15.74 11.72 -13.62
CA GLN A 476 16.56 10.56 -14.00
C GLN A 476 16.02 9.25 -13.41
N ILE A 477 15.55 9.27 -12.16
CA ILE A 477 14.91 8.12 -11.53
C ILE A 477 13.63 7.71 -12.28
N VAL A 478 12.75 8.67 -12.63
CA VAL A 478 11.52 8.36 -13.38
C VAL A 478 11.85 7.81 -14.77
N GLN A 479 12.82 8.40 -15.47
CA GLN A 479 13.28 7.89 -16.77
C GLN A 479 13.88 6.48 -16.64
N GLY A 480 14.67 6.22 -15.61
CA GLY A 480 15.20 4.90 -15.30
C GLY A 480 14.08 3.86 -15.13
N ILE A 481 13.00 4.20 -14.44
CA ILE A 481 11.81 3.31 -14.31
C ILE A 481 11.20 3.02 -15.69
N ILE A 482 10.99 4.06 -16.51
CA ILE A 482 10.41 3.91 -17.85
C ILE A 482 11.29 3.00 -18.71
N GLN A 483 12.61 3.19 -18.66
CA GLN A 483 13.59 2.38 -19.38
C GLN A 483 13.57 0.91 -18.93
N VAL A 484 13.66 0.63 -17.62
CA VAL A 484 13.70 -0.77 -17.12
C VAL A 484 12.36 -1.51 -17.28
N THR A 485 11.26 -0.78 -17.50
CA THR A 485 9.92 -1.34 -17.73
C THR A 485 9.47 -1.34 -19.18
N SER A 486 10.31 -0.88 -20.11
CA SER A 486 10.00 -0.74 -21.55
C SER A 486 9.49 -2.05 -22.18
N THR A 487 10.22 -3.15 -22.04
CA THR A 487 9.84 -4.46 -22.55
C THR A 487 8.51 -4.94 -21.96
N GLN A 488 8.29 -4.74 -20.65
CA GLN A 488 7.05 -5.09 -19.96
C GLN A 488 5.84 -4.32 -20.52
N ARG A 489 6.01 -3.04 -20.86
CA ARG A 489 4.95 -2.25 -21.52
C ARG A 489 4.63 -2.83 -22.89
N ALA A 490 5.65 -3.13 -23.68
CA ALA A 490 5.47 -3.68 -25.01
C ALA A 490 4.78 -5.05 -24.99
N ILE A 491 5.14 -5.92 -24.03
CA ILE A 491 4.43 -7.20 -23.77
C ILE A 491 2.95 -6.94 -23.49
N LEU A 492 2.63 -6.03 -22.54
CA LEU A 492 1.24 -5.74 -22.20
C LEU A 492 0.46 -5.11 -23.37
N LYS A 493 1.10 -4.29 -24.21
CA LYS A 493 0.50 -3.78 -25.45
C LYS A 493 0.15 -4.91 -26.41
N ALA A 494 1.09 -5.83 -26.67
CA ALA A 494 0.88 -6.98 -27.54
C ALA A 494 -0.23 -7.91 -27.00
N GLU A 495 -0.38 -8.00 -25.68
CA GLU A 495 -1.44 -8.75 -25.01
C GLU A 495 -2.80 -8.01 -24.97
N GLY A 496 -2.90 -6.76 -25.46
CA GLY A 496 -4.11 -5.94 -25.40
C GLY A 496 -4.50 -5.50 -23.98
N ASN A 497 -3.52 -5.38 -23.08
CA ASN A 497 -3.73 -5.08 -21.66
C ASN A 497 -3.35 -3.64 -21.31
N ASP A 498 -4.37 -2.81 -21.07
CA ASP A 498 -4.30 -1.39 -20.69
C ASP A 498 -3.35 -1.03 -19.53
N HIS A 499 -2.93 -2.00 -18.71
CA HIS A 499 -1.96 -1.74 -17.66
C HIS A 499 -0.59 -1.28 -18.18
N TRP A 500 -0.28 -1.44 -19.47
CA TRP A 500 0.95 -0.93 -20.10
C TRP A 500 1.18 0.58 -19.86
N ARG A 501 0.11 1.34 -19.56
CA ARG A 501 0.15 2.78 -19.25
C ARG A 501 0.70 3.11 -17.86
N ARG A 502 0.79 2.15 -16.93
CA ARG A 502 1.17 2.35 -15.51
C ARG A 502 2.66 2.59 -15.33
N LEU A 503 3.09 3.50 -14.45
CA LEU A 503 4.52 3.72 -14.20
C LEU A 503 5.23 2.44 -13.73
N LEU A 504 4.69 1.74 -12.72
CA LEU A 504 5.37 0.61 -12.07
C LEU A 504 4.86 -0.75 -12.57
N LEU A 505 5.61 -1.37 -13.47
CA LEU A 505 5.33 -2.69 -14.05
C LEU A 505 6.38 -3.71 -13.64
N GLN A 506 5.94 -4.82 -13.05
CA GLN A 506 6.81 -5.85 -12.51
C GLN A 506 6.71 -7.16 -13.30
N CYS A 507 7.80 -7.91 -13.28
CA CYS A 507 7.85 -9.30 -13.68
C CYS A 507 8.71 -10.08 -12.67
N THR A 508 8.18 -11.16 -12.08
CA THR A 508 8.92 -11.94 -11.07
C THR A 508 9.96 -12.89 -11.68
N SER A 509 9.75 -13.26 -12.94
CA SER A 509 10.74 -13.91 -13.79
C SER A 509 10.31 -13.77 -15.26
N PRO A 510 11.21 -13.90 -16.24
CA PRO A 510 10.91 -13.72 -17.66
C PRO A 510 9.76 -14.58 -18.24
N HIS A 511 9.30 -15.62 -17.53
CA HIS A 511 8.17 -16.47 -17.94
C HIS A 511 6.86 -16.13 -17.25
N ARG A 512 6.89 -15.28 -16.23
CA ARG A 512 5.71 -14.91 -15.47
C ARG A 512 4.95 -13.80 -16.19
N PRO A 513 3.62 -13.73 -16.02
CA PRO A 513 2.85 -12.61 -16.53
C PRO A 513 3.40 -11.28 -16.00
N VAL A 514 3.38 -10.26 -16.85
CA VAL A 514 3.63 -8.89 -16.42
C VAL A 514 2.44 -8.43 -15.59
N SER A 515 2.69 -7.69 -14.51
CA SER A 515 1.63 -7.15 -13.66
C SER A 515 2.00 -5.78 -13.11
N VAL A 516 1.01 -5.06 -12.56
CA VAL A 516 1.25 -3.80 -11.86
C VAL A 516 1.88 -4.06 -10.50
N PHE A 517 2.92 -3.31 -10.16
CA PHE A 517 3.55 -3.38 -8.84
C PHE A 517 2.65 -2.82 -7.75
N ASN A 518 2.51 -3.55 -6.65
CA ASN A 518 1.71 -3.12 -5.50
C ASN A 518 2.58 -2.35 -4.49
N ALA A 519 2.72 -1.04 -4.69
CA ALA A 519 3.49 -0.18 -3.80
C ALA A 519 2.88 -0.07 -2.38
N VAL A 520 1.57 -0.32 -2.23
CA VAL A 520 0.85 -0.20 -0.94
C VAL A 520 1.10 -1.41 -0.03
N LYS A 521 1.07 -2.61 -0.58
CA LYS A 521 1.29 -3.86 0.17
C LYS A 521 2.71 -4.38 -0.10
N HIS A 522 3.65 -3.97 0.74
CA HIS A 522 4.92 -4.68 0.87
C HIS A 522 4.59 -6.08 1.36
N ALA A 523 5.00 -7.08 0.60
CA ALA A 523 4.69 -8.44 0.93
C ALA A 523 5.74 -8.96 1.91
N ASN A 524 5.29 -9.56 3.02
CA ASN A 524 6.18 -10.13 4.04
C ASN A 524 7.22 -11.12 3.48
N TYR A 525 6.97 -11.70 2.30
CA TYR A 525 7.93 -12.59 1.64
C TYR A 525 9.20 -11.88 1.15
N LEU A 526 9.18 -10.55 0.99
CA LEU A 526 10.36 -9.77 0.59
C LEU A 526 11.30 -9.49 1.77
N THR A 527 10.79 -9.50 3.01
CA THR A 527 11.56 -9.13 4.20
C THR A 527 12.89 -9.88 4.35
N PRO A 528 12.98 -11.21 4.17
CA PRO A 528 14.27 -11.92 4.28
C PRO A 528 15.28 -11.48 3.21
N ARG A 529 14.82 -11.27 1.97
CA ARG A 529 15.67 -10.81 0.87
C ARG A 529 16.11 -9.37 1.08
N LEU A 530 15.21 -8.51 1.55
CA LEU A 530 15.52 -7.12 1.87
C LEU A 530 16.52 -7.03 3.02
N ALA A 531 16.38 -7.85 4.06
CA ALA A 531 17.37 -7.95 5.13
C ALA A 531 18.75 -8.34 4.59
N GLN A 532 18.81 -9.33 3.69
CA GLN A 532 20.07 -9.73 3.06
C GLN A 532 20.72 -8.60 2.25
N GLU A 533 19.94 -7.84 1.47
CA GLU A 533 20.46 -6.71 0.69
C GLU A 533 20.85 -5.52 1.60
N PHE A 534 20.15 -5.30 2.72
CA PHE A 534 20.51 -4.26 3.69
C PHE A 534 21.78 -4.51 4.49
N ARG A 535 22.26 -5.76 4.60
CA ARG A 535 23.50 -6.10 5.33
C ARG A 535 24.71 -5.27 4.89
N LEU A 536 24.79 -4.95 3.60
CA LEU A 536 25.89 -4.17 3.03
C LEU A 536 25.86 -2.68 3.43
N HIS A 537 24.75 -2.22 4.02
CA HIS A 537 24.50 -0.83 4.34
C HIS A 537 24.14 -0.61 5.82
N CYS A 538 24.16 -1.66 6.64
CA CYS A 538 23.83 -1.63 8.06
C CYS A 538 25.02 -2.06 8.92
N GLU A 539 25.00 -1.71 10.20
CA GLU A 539 26.11 -1.99 11.14
C GLU A 539 26.18 -3.47 11.53
N SER A 540 25.05 -4.18 11.48
CA SER A 540 24.97 -5.60 11.79
C SER A 540 23.82 -6.30 11.06
N ASP A 541 23.84 -7.63 11.07
CA ASP A 541 22.77 -8.49 10.58
C ASP A 541 21.44 -8.25 11.33
N GLU A 542 21.51 -8.03 12.65
CA GLU A 542 20.35 -7.69 13.46
C GLU A 542 19.76 -6.35 13.05
N HIS A 543 20.60 -5.35 12.81
CA HIS A 543 20.17 -4.03 12.34
C HIS A 543 19.49 -4.14 10.98
N ALA A 544 20.09 -4.86 10.04
CA ALA A 544 19.51 -5.10 8.71
C ALA A 544 18.14 -5.80 8.78
N MET A 545 18.00 -6.82 9.63
CA MET A 545 16.74 -7.53 9.83
C MET A 545 15.67 -6.65 10.48
N GLN A 546 16.04 -5.85 11.48
CA GLN A 546 15.13 -4.89 12.11
C GLN A 546 14.63 -3.87 11.10
N LEU A 547 15.53 -3.27 10.32
CA LEU A 547 15.20 -2.30 9.30
C LEU A 547 14.27 -2.92 8.23
N ALA A 548 14.61 -4.10 7.72
CA ALA A 548 13.80 -4.81 6.71
C ALA A 548 12.39 -5.18 7.22
N THR A 549 12.26 -5.55 8.49
CA THR A 549 10.96 -5.90 9.09
C THR A 549 10.03 -4.69 9.20
N ARG A 550 10.61 -3.49 9.36
CA ARG A 550 9.87 -2.23 9.51
C ARG A 550 9.72 -1.47 8.21
N PHE A 551 10.48 -1.87 7.20
CA PHE A 551 10.51 -1.21 5.92
C PHE A 551 9.17 -1.34 5.19
N SER A 552 8.64 -0.19 4.81
CA SER A 552 7.54 -0.05 3.88
C SER A 552 7.65 1.33 3.27
N LEU A 553 7.17 1.53 2.04
CA LEU A 553 7.14 2.87 1.45
C LEU A 553 6.32 3.86 2.30
N SER A 554 5.36 3.38 3.09
CA SER A 554 4.62 4.24 4.05
C SER A 554 5.46 4.63 5.26
N SER A 555 6.25 3.72 5.83
CA SER A 555 7.12 4.02 6.98
C SER A 555 8.32 4.86 6.55
N LEU A 556 8.88 4.59 5.36
CA LEU A 556 9.91 5.41 4.73
C LEU A 556 9.43 6.85 4.51
N ARG A 557 8.25 7.04 3.90
CA ARG A 557 7.63 8.35 3.72
C ARG A 557 7.43 9.07 5.05
N SER A 558 6.89 8.36 6.05
CA SER A 558 6.72 8.90 7.39
C SER A 558 8.06 9.31 8.00
N SER A 559 9.10 8.51 7.80
CA SER A 559 10.44 8.80 8.28
C SER A 559 11.05 10.02 7.56
N ALA A 560 10.97 10.09 6.24
CA ALA A 560 11.47 11.23 5.46
C ALA A 560 10.80 12.56 5.87
N GLY A 561 9.47 12.56 6.07
CA GLY A 561 8.78 13.73 6.61
C GLY A 561 9.25 14.13 8.01
N THR A 562 9.47 13.14 8.89
CA THR A 562 10.01 13.41 10.23
C THR A 562 11.45 13.94 10.16
N LEU A 563 12.29 13.47 9.22
CA LEU A 563 13.64 14.02 9.02
C LEU A 563 13.59 15.52 8.73
N VAL A 564 12.68 15.96 7.86
CA VAL A 564 12.48 17.40 7.57
C VAL A 564 12.18 18.18 8.84
N TYR A 565 11.36 17.65 9.76
CA TYR A 565 11.14 18.30 11.06
C TYR A 565 12.43 18.37 11.88
N LEU A 566 13.17 17.27 11.95
CA LEU A 566 14.39 17.19 12.77
C LEU A 566 15.50 18.10 12.24
N GLU A 567 15.52 18.38 10.94
CA GLU A 567 16.47 19.30 10.30
C GLU A 567 16.02 20.76 10.39
N THR A 568 14.73 21.05 10.22
CA THR A 568 14.21 22.43 10.12
C THR A 568 13.63 22.97 11.42
N GLY A 569 13.33 22.11 12.40
CA GLY A 569 12.55 22.46 13.59
C GLY A 569 11.10 22.85 13.32
N SER A 570 10.62 22.75 12.08
CA SER A 570 9.32 23.31 11.68
C SER A 570 8.25 22.24 11.42
N PRO A 571 7.20 22.16 12.26
CA PRO A 571 6.04 21.30 12.01
C PRO A 571 5.32 21.65 10.68
N HIS A 572 5.38 22.91 10.27
CA HIS A 572 4.82 23.38 9.02
C HIS A 572 5.64 22.89 7.82
N ALA A 573 6.97 22.95 7.89
CA ALA A 573 7.84 22.40 6.84
C ALA A 573 7.62 20.90 6.67
N MET A 574 7.53 20.14 7.76
CA MET A 574 7.18 18.72 7.74
C MET A 574 5.80 18.47 7.11
N SER A 575 4.79 19.24 7.49
CA SER A 575 3.43 19.10 6.94
C SER A 575 3.38 19.36 5.44
N ARG A 576 4.11 20.39 4.97
CA ARG A 576 4.27 20.71 3.54
C ARG A 576 5.04 19.62 2.80
N ALA A 577 6.15 19.14 3.36
CA ALA A 577 6.94 18.06 2.78
C ALA A 577 6.12 16.77 2.61
N LEU A 578 5.25 16.47 3.57
CA LEU A 578 4.29 15.35 3.47
C LEU A 578 3.13 15.65 2.51
N GLY A 579 2.95 16.87 2.00
CA GLY A 579 1.85 17.22 1.09
C GLY A 579 0.47 17.10 1.75
N HIS A 580 0.36 17.48 3.02
CA HIS A 580 -0.92 17.70 3.69
C HIS A 580 -1.55 19.02 3.23
N ASP A 581 -2.87 19.07 3.09
CA ASP A 581 -3.58 20.25 2.57
C ASP A 581 -3.62 21.40 3.60
N ALA A 582 -3.64 21.06 4.89
CA ALA A 582 -3.53 22.01 5.99
C ALA A 582 -2.63 21.44 7.09
N TYR A 583 -2.00 22.34 7.85
CA TYR A 583 -1.28 21.98 9.06
C TYR A 583 -2.27 21.43 10.10
N SER A 584 -1.95 20.27 10.67
CA SER A 584 -2.74 19.65 11.74
C SER A 584 -1.81 19.05 12.79
N PRO A 585 -1.73 19.64 14.00
CA PRO A 585 -0.91 19.11 15.09
C PRO A 585 -1.24 17.65 15.41
N ARG A 586 -2.55 17.32 15.44
CA ARG A 586 -3.05 15.96 15.70
C ARG A 586 -2.57 14.96 14.65
N LEU A 587 -2.52 15.36 13.38
CA LEU A 587 -2.04 14.51 12.31
C LEU A 587 -0.52 14.26 12.41
N LEU A 588 0.25 15.26 12.87
CA LEU A 588 1.70 15.16 13.05
C LEU A 588 2.12 14.31 14.26
N ASP A 589 1.29 14.23 15.31
CA ASP A 589 1.49 13.33 16.47
C ASP A 589 1.60 11.84 16.07
N HIS A 590 1.13 11.48 14.88
CA HIS A 590 1.32 10.13 14.33
C HIS A 590 2.72 9.85 13.78
N TYR A 591 3.51 10.89 13.53
CA TYR A 591 4.82 10.80 12.91
C TYR A 591 5.94 11.09 13.92
N LEU A 592 5.74 12.06 14.81
CA LEU A 592 6.74 12.45 15.81
C LEU A 592 6.15 12.37 17.23
N PRO A 593 6.68 11.51 18.12
CA PRO A 593 6.28 11.49 19.52
C PRO A 593 6.46 12.84 20.19
N ARG A 594 5.54 13.18 21.11
CA ARG A 594 5.60 14.42 21.90
C ARG A 594 6.95 14.60 22.62
N VAL A 595 7.48 13.53 23.21
CA VAL A 595 8.77 13.56 23.94
C VAL A 595 9.96 13.97 23.06
N MET A 596 9.95 13.57 21.78
CA MET A 596 10.97 14.04 20.83
C MET A 596 10.69 15.46 20.40
N ARG A 597 9.44 15.81 20.14
CA ARG A 597 9.05 17.17 19.75
C ARG A 597 9.50 18.20 20.79
N GLU A 598 9.12 17.98 22.05
CA GLU A 598 9.46 18.86 23.18
C GLU A 598 10.97 19.04 23.32
N PHE A 599 11.76 18.00 23.08
CA PHE A 599 13.22 18.10 23.10
C PHE A 599 13.79 19.00 22.01
N PHE A 600 13.31 18.85 20.76
CA PHE A 600 13.77 19.69 19.67
C PHE A 600 13.26 21.13 19.79
N GLU A 601 12.03 21.31 20.29
CA GLU A 601 11.47 22.63 20.61
C GLU A 601 12.30 23.31 21.72
N GLU A 602 12.63 22.61 22.80
CA GLU A 602 13.49 23.12 23.88
C GLU A 602 14.88 23.52 23.35
N ARG A 603 15.51 22.66 22.53
CA ARG A 603 16.81 22.96 21.90
C ARG A 603 16.74 24.22 21.06
N TRP A 604 15.69 24.37 20.25
CA TRP A 604 15.52 25.52 19.37
C TRP A 604 15.32 26.81 20.17
N ILE A 605 14.48 26.77 21.22
CA ILE A 605 14.28 27.89 22.14
C ILE A 605 15.61 28.30 22.78
N ARG A 606 16.41 27.35 23.26
CA ARG A 606 17.74 27.65 23.84
C ARG A 606 18.69 28.26 22.81
N THR A 607 18.74 27.72 21.58
CA THR A 607 19.56 28.31 20.52
C THR A 607 19.18 29.76 20.24
N VAL A 608 17.89 30.07 20.15
CA VAL A 608 17.41 31.45 19.97
C VAL A 608 17.80 32.33 21.15
N GLN A 609 17.58 31.87 22.39
CA GLN A 609 17.93 32.62 23.59
C GLN A 609 19.42 32.88 23.70
N THR A 610 20.26 31.87 23.46
CA THR A 610 21.72 32.01 23.45
C THR A 610 22.16 32.98 22.34
N SER A 611 21.55 32.93 21.15
CA SER A 611 21.84 33.87 20.05
C SER A 611 21.49 35.32 20.45
N VAL A 612 20.34 35.55 21.08
CA VAL A 612 19.94 36.87 21.60
C VAL A 612 20.92 37.36 22.66
N ILE A 613 21.32 36.51 23.61
CA ILE A 613 22.29 36.86 24.66
C ILE A 613 23.64 37.23 24.04
N CYS A 614 24.15 36.39 23.13
CA CYS A 614 25.43 36.62 22.47
C CYS A 614 25.41 37.90 21.63
N GLN A 615 24.30 38.19 20.93
CA GLN A 615 24.14 39.41 20.15
C GLN A 615 24.00 40.66 21.03
N ALA A 616 23.26 40.56 22.14
CA ALA A 616 23.07 41.68 23.07
C ALA A 616 24.38 42.09 23.75
N LEU A 617 25.30 41.14 23.95
CA LEU A 617 26.59 41.32 24.61
C LEU A 617 27.76 41.50 23.64
N VAL A 618 27.51 41.72 22.35
CA VAL A 618 28.58 42.06 21.39
C VAL A 618 29.38 43.25 21.91
N GLY A 619 30.70 43.09 21.97
CA GLY A 619 31.65 44.08 22.47
C GLY A 619 31.82 44.15 23.99
N SER A 620 31.12 43.30 24.76
CA SER A 620 31.25 43.21 26.22
C SER A 620 32.17 42.06 26.63
N ASP A 621 32.96 42.26 27.69
CA ASP A 621 33.77 41.21 28.34
C ASP A 621 32.91 40.05 28.87
N LEU A 622 31.60 40.25 29.03
CA LEU A 622 30.64 39.25 29.52
C LEU A 622 30.06 38.36 28.42
N GLN A 623 30.36 38.62 27.13
CA GLN A 623 29.78 37.87 26.01
C GLN A 623 30.07 36.36 26.11
N LEU A 624 31.33 35.99 26.34
CA LEU A 624 31.73 34.59 26.50
C LEU A 624 31.18 33.97 27.80
N PRO A 625 31.36 34.58 28.99
CA PRO A 625 30.79 34.06 30.24
C PRO A 625 29.27 33.84 30.22
N ALA A 626 28.51 34.75 29.62
CA ALA A 626 27.05 34.69 29.60
C ALA A 626 26.48 33.72 28.55
N SER A 627 27.24 33.44 27.49
CA SER A 627 26.85 32.49 26.44
C SER A 627 26.85 31.02 26.88
N GLY A 628 27.64 30.69 27.91
CA GLY A 628 27.88 29.32 28.36
C GLY A 628 28.87 28.52 27.51
N PHE A 629 29.52 29.14 26.51
CA PHE A 629 30.63 28.52 25.75
C PHE A 629 31.92 28.54 26.55
N LYS A 630 32.80 27.54 26.32
CA LYS A 630 34.09 27.43 27.03
C LYS A 630 35.18 28.25 26.36
N THR A 631 35.05 28.53 25.07
CA THR A 631 36.05 29.25 24.27
C THR A 631 35.39 30.26 23.34
N VAL A 632 36.13 31.31 22.98
CA VAL A 632 35.70 32.31 21.98
C VAL A 632 35.44 31.64 20.63
N GLN A 633 36.19 30.60 20.27
CA GLN A 633 36.01 29.87 19.01
C GLN A 633 34.67 29.12 18.96
N GLU A 634 34.23 28.51 20.06
CA GLU A 634 32.89 27.89 20.16
C GLU A 634 31.78 28.92 20.02
N LEU A 635 31.95 30.10 20.64
CA LEU A 635 31.03 31.22 20.53
C LEU A 635 30.95 31.77 19.10
N GLU A 636 32.09 31.97 18.44
CA GLU A 636 32.16 32.44 17.05
C GLU A 636 31.52 31.45 16.09
N GLU A 637 31.80 30.14 16.24
CA GLU A 637 31.18 29.10 15.40
C GLU A 637 29.67 29.03 15.64
N PHE A 638 29.23 29.17 16.89
CA PHE A 638 27.81 29.26 17.21
C PHE A 638 27.15 30.49 16.57
N MET A 639 27.76 31.67 16.68
CA MET A 639 27.24 32.90 16.08
C MET A 639 27.24 32.81 14.55
N ARG A 640 28.26 32.22 13.93
CA ARG A 640 28.28 31.97 12.48
C ARG A 640 27.11 31.10 12.01
N LEU A 641 26.68 30.14 12.82
CA LEU A 641 25.61 29.20 12.49
C LEU A 641 24.20 29.67 12.90
N HIS A 642 24.11 30.54 13.90
CA HIS A 642 22.85 30.82 14.61
C HIS A 642 22.59 32.31 14.90
N ALA A 643 23.49 33.22 14.55
CA ALA A 643 23.25 34.65 14.68
C ALA A 643 22.08 35.06 13.78
N PHE A 644 21.24 35.95 14.28
CA PHE A 644 20.27 36.64 13.46
C PHE A 644 21.02 37.60 12.52
N GLU A 645 20.72 37.57 11.22
CA GLU A 645 21.01 38.70 10.33
C GLU A 645 20.17 39.88 10.82
N MET A 646 20.72 40.64 11.78
CA MET A 646 20.26 41.99 12.05
C MET A 646 20.49 42.75 10.75
N ALA A 647 19.42 43.22 10.11
CA ALA A 647 19.52 44.11 8.96
C ALA A 647 20.42 45.29 9.37
N GLN A 648 21.70 45.21 9.02
CA GLN A 648 22.61 46.32 9.20
C GLN A 648 22.10 47.44 8.32
N HIS A 649 21.97 48.62 8.93
CA HIS A 649 21.64 49.89 8.32
C HIS A 649 21.79 49.92 6.78
N GLN A 650 20.67 49.88 6.08
CA GLN A 650 20.57 50.48 4.75
C GLN A 650 20.65 52.01 4.93
N ALA A 651 21.84 52.51 5.18
CA ALA A 651 22.25 53.82 4.73
C ALA A 651 23.06 53.62 3.45
N GLU A 652 22.81 54.46 2.45
CA GLU A 652 23.51 54.54 1.15
C GLU A 652 22.98 53.64 0.01
N ALA A 653 21.82 54.08 -0.48
CA ALA A 653 21.57 54.52 -1.86
C ALA A 653 21.98 53.67 -3.10
N VAL A 654 20.98 53.63 -4.00
CA VAL A 654 21.03 53.52 -5.48
C VAL A 654 20.83 52.13 -6.09
N ASP A 655 19.57 51.94 -6.50
CA ASP A 655 19.05 51.44 -7.77
C ASP A 655 19.43 50.07 -8.36
N ASN A 656 18.32 49.42 -8.75
CA ASN A 656 18.14 48.39 -9.77
C ASN A 656 18.56 46.97 -9.42
N ILE A 657 17.56 46.12 -9.13
CA ILE A 657 17.00 45.17 -10.12
C ILE A 657 15.76 44.47 -9.51
N THR A 658 14.60 44.91 -9.99
CA THR A 658 13.34 44.19 -10.29
C THR A 658 12.95 42.90 -9.54
N ASN A 659 11.81 43.03 -8.85
CA ASN A 659 10.60 42.18 -8.92
C ASN A 659 10.70 40.67 -8.62
N VAL A 660 10.37 40.31 -7.37
CA VAL A 660 9.39 39.24 -7.09
C VAL A 660 8.45 39.71 -5.99
N SER A 661 7.26 40.15 -6.42
CA SER A 661 6.11 40.51 -5.60
C SER A 661 5.53 39.27 -4.90
N GLY A 662 5.35 39.35 -3.58
CA GLY A 662 4.50 38.40 -2.84
C GLY A 662 4.88 38.06 -1.40
N ILE A 663 5.68 38.87 -0.69
CA ILE A 663 5.85 38.74 0.77
C ILE A 663 4.97 39.79 1.44
N SER A 664 3.75 39.39 1.79
CA SER A 664 2.86 40.20 2.61
C SER A 664 3.44 40.32 4.02
N GLU A 665 3.83 41.53 4.39
CA GLU A 665 3.96 42.11 5.73
C GLU A 665 3.79 41.14 6.91
N THR A 666 4.87 40.47 7.30
CA THR A 666 5.01 39.99 8.67
C THR A 666 5.73 41.07 9.48
N ALA A 667 4.97 41.93 10.13
CA ALA A 667 5.47 42.71 11.26
C ALA A 667 6.21 41.75 12.20
N GLY A 668 7.49 42.03 12.47
CA GLY A 668 8.37 41.16 13.27
C GLY A 668 7.75 40.90 14.65
N LYS A 669 7.34 39.66 14.90
CA LYS A 669 6.86 39.23 16.23
C LYS A 669 8.07 38.74 17.03
N ILE A 670 8.36 39.40 18.14
CA ILE A 670 9.42 38.98 19.08
C ILE A 670 8.80 38.03 20.11
N LEU A 671 9.44 36.87 20.31
CA LEU A 671 9.03 35.86 21.27
C LEU A 671 9.83 36.04 22.57
N PHE A 672 9.13 36.31 23.68
CA PHE A 672 9.76 36.65 24.95
C PHE A 672 9.59 35.52 25.99
N ASN A 673 10.69 35.05 26.59
CA ASN A 673 10.61 34.04 27.65
C ASN A 673 10.22 34.70 28.98
N VAL A 674 9.13 34.24 29.59
CA VAL A 674 8.62 34.77 30.87
C VAL A 674 9.00 33.82 32.00
N GLU A 675 10.30 33.56 32.16
CA GLU A 675 10.84 32.82 33.30
C GLU A 675 11.12 33.77 34.46
N GLN A 676 10.99 33.26 35.70
CA GLN A 676 11.13 34.05 36.93
C GLN A 676 12.42 34.87 36.97
N GLN A 677 13.56 34.29 36.55
CA GLN A 677 14.86 34.98 36.57
C GLN A 677 14.94 36.09 35.50
N VAL A 678 14.45 35.82 34.29
CA VAL A 678 14.46 36.79 33.18
C VAL A 678 13.64 38.03 33.53
N VAL A 679 12.44 37.81 34.06
CA VAL A 679 11.57 38.92 34.49
C VAL A 679 12.21 39.69 35.65
N ALA A 680 12.80 39.00 36.64
CA ALA A 680 13.48 39.66 37.75
C ALA A 680 14.64 40.55 37.26
N THR A 681 15.42 40.10 36.29
CA THR A 681 16.51 40.88 35.68
C THR A 681 15.99 42.12 34.94
N LEU A 682 14.89 42.00 34.19
CA LEU A 682 14.30 43.15 33.49
C LEU A 682 13.72 44.19 34.44
N ILE A 683 13.05 43.74 35.50
CA ILE A 683 12.58 44.61 36.58
C ILE A 683 13.78 45.31 37.23
N SER A 684 14.83 44.55 37.56
CA SER A 684 16.05 45.10 38.16
C SER A 684 16.72 46.13 37.25
N LEU A 685 16.78 45.87 35.94
CA LEU A 685 17.32 46.78 34.93
C LEU A 685 16.48 48.04 34.79
N GLN A 686 15.15 47.90 34.74
CA GLN A 686 14.25 49.05 34.74
C GLN A 686 14.48 49.91 35.98
N LEU A 687 14.47 49.31 37.17
CA LEU A 687 14.67 50.01 38.43
C LEU A 687 16.05 50.69 38.51
N ALA A 688 17.10 50.05 37.99
CA ALA A 688 18.44 50.61 37.95
C ALA A 688 18.52 51.83 37.01
N VAL A 689 18.00 51.70 35.79
CA VAL A 689 17.94 52.80 34.80
C VAL A 689 17.08 53.96 35.32
N ASP A 690 15.92 53.67 35.91
CA ASP A 690 15.03 54.70 36.45
C ASP A 690 15.68 55.45 37.64
N ALA A 691 16.56 54.80 38.41
CA ALA A 691 17.27 55.40 39.53
C ALA A 691 18.52 56.22 39.14
N SER A 692 19.13 55.95 37.98
CA SER A 692 20.33 56.67 37.52
C SER A 692 20.40 56.70 35.98
N PRO A 693 19.54 57.49 35.31
CA PRO A 693 19.37 57.43 33.85
C PRO A 693 20.66 57.67 33.08
N ASP A 694 21.46 58.66 33.49
CA ASP A 694 22.68 59.06 32.76
C ASP A 694 23.86 58.09 32.95
N SER A 695 23.68 57.01 33.73
CA SER A 695 24.74 56.09 34.12
C SER A 695 24.78 54.79 33.31
N PHE A 696 23.88 54.60 32.34
CA PHE A 696 23.71 53.34 31.60
C PHE A 696 23.75 53.53 30.08
N CYS A 697 24.23 52.53 29.34
CA CYS A 697 24.29 52.60 27.87
C CYS A 697 22.90 52.56 27.19
N ASP A 698 22.84 52.94 25.91
CA ASP A 698 21.59 52.97 25.12
C ASP A 698 20.87 51.61 25.08
N ARG A 699 21.63 50.51 25.14
CA ARG A 699 21.08 49.14 25.21
C ARG A 699 20.31 48.89 26.50
N ALA A 700 20.82 49.34 27.65
CA ALA A 700 20.13 49.20 28.93
C ALA A 700 18.82 50.01 28.94
N HIS A 701 18.85 51.22 28.37
CA HIS A 701 17.65 52.05 28.18
C HIS A 701 16.63 51.38 27.25
N TRP A 702 17.08 50.73 26.19
CA TRP A 702 16.21 50.00 25.27
C TRP A 702 15.50 48.84 25.96
N TRP A 703 16.22 48.02 26.73
CA TRP A 703 15.63 46.90 27.47
C TRP A 703 14.69 47.33 28.58
N ALA A 704 15.02 48.40 29.32
CA ALA A 704 14.10 49.00 30.28
C ALA A 704 12.81 49.50 29.61
N ASN A 705 12.93 50.17 28.44
CA ASN A 705 11.79 50.59 27.64
C ASN A 705 10.95 49.42 27.12
N LEU A 706 11.58 48.34 26.67
CA LEU A 706 10.88 47.15 26.22
C LEU A 706 10.07 46.54 27.38
N TYR A 707 10.67 46.38 28.55
CA TYR A 707 9.97 45.85 29.72
C TYR A 707 8.77 46.71 30.11
N ARG A 708 8.90 48.05 30.10
CA ARG A 708 7.77 48.97 30.34
C ARG A 708 6.60 48.74 29.38
N LYS A 709 6.88 48.39 28.12
CA LYS A 709 5.84 48.14 27.10
C LYS A 709 5.14 46.79 27.27
N ILE A 710 5.88 45.75 27.66
CA ILE A 710 5.31 44.39 27.81
C ILE A 710 4.69 44.15 29.19
N ARG A 711 5.11 44.93 30.21
CA ARG A 711 4.66 44.76 31.60
C ARG A 711 3.13 44.74 31.75
N PRO A 712 2.35 45.65 31.14
CA PRO A 712 0.89 45.60 31.25
C PRO A 712 0.29 44.29 30.74
N GLU A 713 0.80 43.76 29.62
CA GLU A 713 0.33 42.49 29.06
C GLU A 713 0.69 41.29 29.94
N LEU A 714 1.82 41.36 30.64
CA LEU A 714 2.21 40.34 31.60
C LEU A 714 1.33 40.39 32.85
N GLU A 715 1.01 41.58 33.35
CA GLU A 715 0.15 41.78 34.53
C GLU A 715 -1.30 41.35 34.28
N ASP A 716 -1.81 41.51 33.05
CA ASP A 716 -3.16 41.06 32.64
C ASP A 716 -3.30 39.52 32.55
N ARG A 717 -2.19 38.78 32.52
CA ARG A 717 -2.15 37.31 32.40
C ARG A 717 -2.18 36.63 33.77
N THR A 718 -3.36 36.17 34.19
CA THR A 718 -3.57 35.51 35.50
C THR A 718 -2.74 34.24 35.71
N ASP A 719 -2.38 33.53 34.63
CA ASP A 719 -1.50 32.35 34.68
C ASP A 719 -0.03 32.69 35.02
N LEU A 720 0.39 33.95 34.81
CA LEU A 720 1.76 34.42 35.05
C LEU A 720 1.93 35.13 36.40
N ALA A 721 0.85 35.40 37.12
CA ALA A 721 0.87 36.09 38.42
C ALA A 721 1.85 35.47 39.46
N PRO A 722 1.97 34.13 39.60
CA PRO A 722 2.93 33.53 40.54
C PRO A 722 4.39 33.78 40.14
N ILE A 723 4.68 33.85 38.83
CA ILE A 723 6.02 34.09 38.29
C ILE A 723 6.38 35.56 38.51
N LEU A 724 5.45 36.48 38.23
CA LEU A 724 5.63 37.92 38.44
C LEU A 724 5.87 38.28 39.91
N ALA A 725 5.07 37.71 40.83
CA ALA A 725 5.22 37.95 42.26
C ALA A 725 6.61 37.51 42.77
N LYS A 726 7.08 36.34 42.34
CA LYS A 726 8.42 35.87 42.68
C LYS A 726 9.53 36.69 42.02
N ALA A 727 9.34 37.11 40.77
CA ALA A 727 10.29 37.95 40.06
C ALA A 727 10.46 39.32 40.73
N LEU A 728 9.35 39.94 41.16
CA LEU A 728 9.36 41.19 41.94
C LEU A 728 10.10 41.03 43.27
N ALA A 729 9.87 39.92 43.98
CA ALA A 729 10.58 39.64 45.24
C ALA A 729 12.09 39.40 45.06
N MET A 730 12.52 39.01 43.85
CA MET A 730 13.93 38.79 43.51
C MET A 730 14.60 40.00 42.85
N ALA A 731 13.83 41.02 42.47
CA ALA A 731 14.36 42.15 41.73
C ALA A 731 15.25 43.01 42.64
N ASP A 732 16.49 43.21 42.22
CA ASP A 732 17.47 44.02 42.92
C ASP A 732 18.31 44.80 41.89
N PRO A 733 18.19 46.14 41.86
CA PRO A 733 18.98 47.00 40.99
C PRO A 733 20.50 46.80 41.13
N ALA A 734 20.99 46.33 42.28
CA ALA A 734 22.41 46.06 42.49
C ALA A 734 22.93 44.91 41.62
N ILE A 735 22.08 43.93 41.26
CA ILE A 735 22.44 42.76 40.45
C ILE A 735 22.84 43.17 39.02
N VAL A 736 22.21 44.22 38.48
CA VAL A 736 22.41 44.69 37.11
C VAL A 736 23.43 45.83 37.01
N LYS A 737 23.81 46.46 38.14
CA LYS A 737 24.83 47.51 38.17
C LYS A 737 26.19 47.03 37.64
N GLY A 738 26.55 45.76 37.81
CA GLY A 738 27.79 45.21 37.21
C GLY A 738 27.70 44.90 35.71
N ILE A 739 26.50 44.88 35.13
CA ILE A 739 26.21 44.42 33.75
C ILE A 739 25.97 45.62 32.80
N ALA A 740 25.72 46.81 33.35
CA ALA A 740 25.16 47.93 32.59
C ALA A 740 26.00 49.23 32.66
N TYR A 741 27.20 49.18 33.24
CA TYR A 741 28.24 50.17 32.95
C TYR A 741 29.11 49.68 31.79
N ALA A 742 29.35 50.59 30.84
CA ALA A 742 29.94 50.41 29.50
C ALA A 742 28.97 49.90 28.42
#